data_AF-A0A8S3X5S9-F1
#
_entry.id   AF-A0A8S3X5S9-F1
#
_cell.length_a   1.000
_cell.length_b   1.000
_cell.length_c   1.000
_cell.angle_alpha   90.00
_cell.angle_beta   90.00
_cell.angle_gamma   90.00
#
_symmetry.space_group_name_H-M   'P 1'
#
loop_
_entity.id
_entity.type
_entity.pdbx_description
1 polymer ?
#
loop_
_entity_poly.entity_id
_entity_poly.type
_entity_poly.pdbx_seq_one_letter_code
_entity_poly.pdbx_strand_id
1 'polypeptide(L)'
;MEIGDIQKVANRKRMNTEVEKLREKVARETSKIIKLKVAQDTAYWDLKEKLQQVENNHERLQQNMVEVQMQHEAISGQYQDELRLRPETLNKLSSTREICDVLEDYSERLKETLSRCKTDQIALYDAYQKSGQLVRDIKFKQQQADEKANQMIESLQDKLNITSNHQNQLLQFFTAAKQQTESELSDVKAKLTVAQTQKDELLASVAELNRSIDKYKNDLMKKDEMNTNLQEEMKRNKEEYNHQCSEARNIIAKQDRQIKEASEAYASLKQALSNQEQFTQSVCGERNALQEKLAALEEEQQGLVAAMNALKMQLADASMANTNKQQQIEKLTEEKNNVEKDLFDYVQQSTNSKQQIQDLQMQINTLANEKLDIAQELRRAVEDSERKSAKIEELISEENVLKKKITQTENAFKSYREATEDKINTMQTKLQNKDKEIDSKAATINLLMSEVKAGTDARSQLEGTVQKLNKDLEAEREAAKEKEGKLGKQIEHLETAVRDKEDELSKQMSIILEMRNEKERLQDKIQGMQQTVDNIQKELNGRLGQLPQAQRDPPEMDDNAVMLSPSNEQNTPNSPIIQKKPKFAVPRTDPKQLESMVFNLFSDSSVDGDTIDESDVERRFAALSRGERVAPKPLAAFKRRSCLMPANAPLSLSQVRNELKTKGRTFFKHKRVDVKMKK
;
A
#
# COMPACT_ATOMS: atom_id res chain seq x y z
N MET A 1 -61.86 157.43 64.34
CA MET A 1 -61.16 156.12 64.29
C MET A 1 -59.94 156.23 65.18
N GLU A 2 -59.88 155.49 66.28
CA GLU A 2 -58.71 155.51 67.15
C GLU A 2 -57.62 154.56 66.63
N ILE A 3 -56.36 154.94 66.88
CA ILE A 3 -55.16 154.26 66.36
C ILE A 3 -55.07 152.80 66.84
N GLY A 4 -55.64 152.50 68.02
CA GLY A 4 -55.64 151.16 68.61
C GLY A 4 -56.37 150.09 67.79
N ASP A 5 -57.43 150.42 67.04
CA ASP A 5 -58.14 149.42 66.23
C ASP A 5 -57.41 149.10 64.92
N ILE A 6 -56.71 150.08 64.35
CA ILE A 6 -55.77 149.85 63.24
C ILE A 6 -54.65 148.91 63.71
N GLN A 7 -54.11 149.11 64.91
CA GLN A 7 -53.13 148.20 65.52
C GLN A 7 -53.71 146.80 65.79
N LYS A 8 -54.94 146.67 66.30
CA LYS A 8 -55.58 145.35 66.50
C LYS A 8 -55.78 144.58 65.18
N VAL A 9 -56.23 145.25 64.12
CA VAL A 9 -56.41 144.62 62.79
C VAL A 9 -55.05 144.29 62.14
N ALA A 10 -54.06 145.18 62.26
CA ALA A 10 -52.70 144.91 61.80
C ALA A 10 -52.07 143.73 62.55
N ASN A 11 -52.23 143.65 63.87
CA ASN A 11 -51.74 142.54 64.68
C ASN A 11 -52.48 141.23 64.38
N ARG A 12 -53.79 141.24 64.14
CA ARG A 12 -54.51 140.04 63.64
C ARG A 12 -54.01 139.60 62.26
N LYS A 13 -53.73 140.52 61.32
CA LYS A 13 -53.14 140.18 60.02
C LYS A 13 -51.71 139.64 60.13
N ARG A 14 -50.87 140.20 61.02
CA ARG A 14 -49.54 139.64 61.34
C ARG A 14 -49.65 138.25 61.95
N MET A 15 -50.46 138.09 63.00
CA MET A 15 -50.63 136.81 63.69
C MET A 15 -51.20 135.73 62.76
N ASN A 16 -52.17 136.04 61.88
CA ASN A 16 -52.60 135.08 60.86
C ASN A 16 -51.49 134.76 59.86
N THR A 17 -50.72 135.75 59.36
CA THR A 17 -49.60 135.44 58.44
C THR A 17 -48.44 134.71 59.12
N GLU A 18 -48.28 134.83 60.43
CA GLU A 18 -47.35 134.02 61.24
C GLU A 18 -47.89 132.60 61.47
N VAL A 19 -49.19 132.43 61.73
CA VAL A 19 -49.86 131.12 61.84
C VAL A 19 -49.88 130.39 60.50
N GLU A 20 -50.14 131.06 59.38
CA GLU A 20 -50.03 130.46 58.04
C GLU A 20 -48.58 130.09 57.69
N LYS A 21 -47.58 130.92 58.04
CA LYS A 21 -46.16 130.55 57.91
C LYS A 21 -45.77 129.35 58.79
N LEU A 22 -46.32 129.25 60.00
CA LEU A 22 -46.12 128.09 60.88
C LEU A 22 -46.80 126.84 60.30
N ARG A 23 -48.03 126.96 59.77
CA ARG A 23 -48.74 125.89 59.07
C ARG A 23 -47.98 125.43 57.83
N GLU A 24 -47.46 126.34 57.01
CA GLU A 24 -46.58 126.00 55.89
C GLU A 24 -45.30 125.30 56.36
N LYS A 25 -44.67 125.77 57.44
CA LYS A 25 -43.43 125.17 57.96
C LYS A 25 -43.69 123.76 58.49
N VAL A 26 -44.78 123.55 59.22
CA VAL A 26 -45.25 122.23 59.66
C VAL A 26 -45.58 121.36 58.45
N ALA A 27 -46.34 121.84 57.46
CA ALA A 27 -46.65 121.09 56.25
C ALA A 27 -45.39 120.71 55.45
N ARG A 28 -44.38 121.59 55.38
CA ARG A 28 -43.09 121.33 54.74
C ARG A 28 -42.27 120.29 55.50
N GLU A 29 -42.15 120.38 56.82
CA GLU A 29 -41.45 119.36 57.61
C GLU A 29 -42.22 118.03 57.65
N THR A 30 -43.55 118.02 57.72
CA THR A 30 -44.37 116.79 57.59
C THR A 30 -44.21 116.17 56.20
N SER A 31 -44.21 116.95 55.12
CA SER A 31 -43.93 116.45 53.76
C SER A 31 -42.52 115.86 53.64
N LYS A 32 -41.53 116.47 54.29
CA LYS A 32 -40.15 115.98 54.35
C LYS A 32 -40.03 114.70 55.19
N ILE A 33 -40.73 114.60 56.33
CA ILE A 33 -40.84 113.39 57.16
C ILE A 33 -41.49 112.26 56.36
N ILE A 34 -42.58 112.52 55.64
CA ILE A 34 -43.23 111.54 54.76
C ILE A 34 -42.27 111.09 53.65
N LYS A 35 -41.56 112.02 52.99
CA LYS A 35 -40.55 111.67 51.96
C LYS A 35 -39.40 110.84 52.53
N LEU A 36 -38.89 111.18 53.71
CA LEU A 36 -37.86 110.40 54.40
C LEU A 36 -38.38 109.02 54.81
N LYS A 37 -39.64 108.91 55.24
CA LYS A 37 -40.25 107.63 55.62
C LYS A 37 -40.50 106.73 54.40
N VAL A 38 -41.04 107.28 53.32
CA VAL A 38 -41.16 106.55 52.03
C VAL A 38 -39.78 106.11 51.54
N ALA A 39 -38.76 106.97 51.57
CA ALA A 39 -37.40 106.58 51.19
C ALA A 39 -36.80 105.50 52.10
N GLN A 40 -37.06 105.54 53.42
CA GLN A 40 -36.67 104.49 54.36
C GLN A 40 -37.38 103.16 54.04
N ASP A 41 -38.68 103.20 53.78
CA ASP A 41 -39.49 102.01 53.53
C ASP A 41 -39.18 101.39 52.16
N THR A 42 -38.92 102.20 51.12
CA THR A 42 -38.36 101.75 49.85
C THR A 42 -36.98 101.11 50.05
N ALA A 43 -36.06 101.77 50.76
CA ALA A 43 -34.73 101.20 51.01
C ALA A 43 -34.78 99.90 51.82
N TYR A 44 -35.75 99.74 52.73
CA TYR A 44 -36.01 98.50 53.45
C TYR A 44 -36.55 97.39 52.53
N TRP A 45 -37.47 97.71 51.61
CA TRP A 45 -37.95 96.75 50.62
C TRP A 45 -36.86 96.34 49.62
N ASP A 46 -36.07 97.29 49.10
CA ASP A 46 -34.90 97.02 48.25
C ASP A 46 -33.89 96.09 48.94
N LEU A 47 -33.65 96.31 50.24
CA LEU A 47 -32.74 95.48 51.04
C LEU A 47 -33.32 94.08 51.26
N LYS A 48 -34.63 93.98 51.53
CA LYS A 48 -35.33 92.69 51.70
C LYS A 48 -35.38 91.89 50.41
N GLU A 49 -35.61 92.53 49.27
CA GLU A 49 -35.56 91.85 47.97
C GLU A 49 -34.15 91.34 47.67
N LYS A 50 -33.11 92.16 47.90
CA LYS A 50 -31.71 91.73 47.75
C LYS A 50 -31.34 90.58 48.69
N LEU A 51 -31.85 90.58 49.92
CA LEU A 51 -31.67 89.46 50.85
C LEU A 51 -32.27 88.18 50.29
N GLN A 52 -33.54 88.22 49.86
CA GLN A 52 -34.22 87.08 49.23
C GLN A 52 -33.50 86.59 47.95
N GLN A 53 -32.99 87.52 47.13
CA GLN A 53 -32.20 87.16 45.95
C GLN A 53 -30.88 86.46 46.33
N VAL A 54 -30.21 86.88 47.41
CA VAL A 54 -29.00 86.22 47.94
C VAL A 54 -29.32 84.84 48.52
N GLU A 55 -30.41 84.71 49.28
CA GLU A 55 -30.89 83.42 49.82
C GLU A 55 -31.21 82.43 48.69
N ASN A 56 -32.02 82.83 47.71
CA ASN A 56 -32.37 82.00 46.55
C ASN A 56 -31.13 81.61 45.71
N ASN A 57 -30.12 82.48 45.62
CA ASN A 57 -28.86 82.17 44.95
C ASN A 57 -27.98 81.21 45.77
N HIS A 58 -28.04 81.29 47.11
CA HIS A 58 -27.34 80.37 48.00
C HIS A 58 -27.96 78.96 47.94
N GLU A 59 -29.28 78.84 47.95
CA GLU A 59 -29.97 77.55 47.74
C GLU A 59 -29.61 76.91 46.40
N ARG A 60 -29.60 77.68 45.31
CA ARG A 60 -29.13 77.20 44.00
C ARG A 60 -27.67 76.76 44.01
N LEU A 61 -26.80 77.46 44.73
CA LEU A 61 -25.40 77.06 44.86
C LEU A 61 -25.25 75.75 45.64
N GLN A 62 -26.05 75.53 46.69
CA GLN A 62 -26.10 74.25 47.40
C GLN A 62 -26.61 73.13 46.50
N GLN A 63 -27.68 73.35 45.73
CA GLN A 63 -28.22 72.37 44.77
C GLN A 63 -27.17 71.98 43.71
N ASN A 64 -26.52 72.97 43.08
CA ASN A 64 -25.46 72.73 42.10
C ASN A 64 -24.28 71.95 42.70
N MET A 65 -23.92 72.23 43.97
CA MET A 65 -22.84 71.52 44.66
C MET A 65 -23.19 70.05 44.91
N VAL A 66 -24.43 69.75 45.31
CA VAL A 66 -24.94 68.37 45.46
C VAL A 66 -24.98 67.65 44.10
N GLU A 67 -25.42 68.34 43.04
CA GLU A 67 -25.44 67.74 41.68
C GLU A 67 -24.03 67.41 41.19
N VAL A 68 -23.06 68.33 41.36
CA VAL A 68 -21.65 68.08 41.02
C VAL A 68 -21.07 66.94 41.85
N GLN A 69 -21.42 66.81 43.13
CA GLN A 69 -21.00 65.68 43.95
C GLN A 69 -21.60 64.35 43.42
N MET A 70 -22.90 64.30 43.12
CA MET A 70 -23.53 63.11 42.52
C MET A 70 -22.91 62.74 41.17
N GLN A 71 -22.61 63.71 40.31
CA GLN A 71 -21.92 63.49 39.03
C GLN A 71 -20.51 62.93 39.25
N HIS A 72 -19.76 63.46 40.22
CA HIS A 72 -18.43 62.96 40.58
C HIS A 72 -18.48 61.52 41.15
N GLU A 73 -19.43 61.23 42.04
CA GLU A 73 -19.62 59.88 42.59
C GLU A 73 -20.02 58.87 41.50
N ALA A 74 -20.92 59.24 40.58
CA ALA A 74 -21.30 58.40 39.44
C ALA A 74 -20.13 58.12 38.48
N ILE A 75 -19.35 59.15 38.12
CA ILE A 75 -18.16 59.00 37.26
C ILE A 75 -17.08 58.17 37.97
N SER A 76 -16.85 58.40 39.26
CA SER A 76 -15.91 57.61 40.06
C SER A 76 -16.33 56.14 40.16
N GLY A 77 -17.63 55.86 40.26
CA GLY A 77 -18.17 54.49 40.22
C GLY A 77 -17.92 53.81 38.88
N GLN A 78 -18.25 54.48 37.76
CA GLN A 78 -17.99 53.99 36.41
C GLN A 78 -16.49 53.69 36.19
N TYR A 79 -15.59 54.56 36.65
CA TYR A 79 -14.15 54.37 36.55
C TYR A 79 -13.63 53.20 37.39
N GLN A 80 -14.21 52.96 38.58
CA GLN A 80 -13.88 51.77 39.37
C GLN A 80 -14.34 50.48 38.69
N ASP A 81 -15.54 50.45 38.10
CA ASP A 81 -16.00 49.28 37.34
C ASP A 81 -15.18 49.04 36.06
N GLU A 82 -14.79 50.09 35.34
CA GLU A 82 -13.87 49.96 34.20
C GLU A 82 -12.53 49.37 34.63
N LEU A 83 -11.93 49.88 35.71
CA LEU A 83 -10.70 49.33 36.30
C LEU A 83 -10.87 47.87 36.76
N ARG A 84 -12.04 47.50 37.31
CA ARG A 84 -12.36 46.14 37.75
C ARG A 84 -12.50 45.16 36.59
N LEU A 85 -13.04 45.61 35.46
CA LEU A 85 -13.20 44.80 34.24
C LEU A 85 -11.93 44.75 33.38
N ARG A 86 -11.02 45.72 33.51
CA ARG A 86 -9.78 45.83 32.72
C ARG A 86 -8.91 44.56 32.69
N PRO A 87 -8.70 43.80 33.79
CA PRO A 87 -7.96 42.54 33.76
C PRO A 87 -8.67 41.45 32.96
N GLU A 88 -10.00 41.40 33.02
CA GLU A 88 -10.80 40.42 32.27
C GLU A 88 -10.74 40.71 30.76
N THR A 89 -10.83 41.98 30.37
CA THR A 89 -10.63 42.44 28.99
C THR A 89 -9.22 42.15 28.48
N LEU A 90 -8.19 42.37 29.30
CA LEU A 90 -6.80 42.04 28.95
C LEU A 90 -6.58 40.52 28.80
N ASN A 91 -7.16 39.70 29.67
CA ASN A 91 -7.09 38.23 29.55
C ASN A 91 -7.80 37.76 28.27
N LYS A 92 -8.99 38.29 27.97
CA LYS A 92 -9.72 38.01 26.71
C LYS A 92 -8.89 38.37 25.47
N LEU A 93 -8.19 39.51 25.50
CA LEU A 93 -7.26 39.91 24.43
C LEU A 93 -6.02 39.00 24.34
N SER A 94 -5.47 38.52 25.47
CA SER A 94 -4.36 37.55 25.47
C SER A 94 -4.77 36.23 24.82
N SER A 95 -5.87 35.63 25.27
CA SER A 95 -6.37 34.38 24.68
C SER A 95 -6.82 34.55 23.23
N THR A 96 -7.27 35.74 22.83
CA THR A 96 -7.55 36.04 21.41
C THR A 96 -6.26 36.06 20.57
N ARG A 97 -5.17 36.65 21.08
CA ARG A 97 -3.85 36.56 20.45
C ARG A 97 -3.37 35.11 20.38
N GLU A 98 -3.44 34.36 21.48
CA GLU A 98 -3.02 32.95 21.52
C GLU A 98 -3.78 32.09 20.48
N ILE A 99 -5.08 32.38 20.25
CA ILE A 99 -5.87 31.77 19.18
C ILE A 99 -5.38 32.22 17.78
N CYS A 100 -5.07 33.50 17.58
CA CYS A 100 -4.48 33.98 16.33
C CYS A 100 -3.12 33.33 16.02
N ASP A 101 -2.22 33.28 17.00
CA ASP A 101 -0.89 32.67 16.88
C ASP A 101 -1.02 31.19 16.45
N VAL A 102 -1.94 30.43 17.07
CA VAL A 102 -2.24 29.05 16.69
C VAL A 102 -2.82 28.94 15.27
N LEU A 103 -3.67 29.88 14.84
CA LEU A 103 -4.23 29.90 13.49
C LEU A 103 -3.19 30.24 12.41
N GLU A 104 -2.22 31.10 12.70
CA GLU A 104 -1.07 31.34 11.82
C GLU A 104 -0.20 30.07 11.70
N ASP A 105 0.08 29.41 12.82
CA ASP A 105 0.86 28.15 12.87
C ASP A 105 0.18 27.02 12.07
N TYR A 106 -1.16 26.89 12.15
CA TYR A 106 -1.94 26.01 11.27
C TYR A 106 -1.90 26.44 9.80
N SER A 107 -1.91 27.74 9.50
CA SER A 107 -1.80 28.28 8.14
C SER A 107 -0.46 27.93 7.50
N GLU A 108 0.64 28.00 8.26
CA GLU A 108 1.98 27.62 7.80
C GLU A 108 2.08 26.11 7.51
N ARG A 109 1.60 25.27 8.42
CA ARG A 109 1.55 23.80 8.23
C ARG A 109 0.70 23.41 7.01
N LEU A 110 -0.39 24.14 6.73
CA LEU A 110 -1.20 23.97 5.51
C LEU A 110 -0.44 24.36 4.24
N LYS A 111 0.28 25.49 4.24
CA LYS A 111 1.15 25.90 3.11
C LYS A 111 2.25 24.88 2.85
N GLU A 112 2.90 24.36 3.90
CA GLU A 112 3.94 23.35 3.76
C GLU A 112 3.38 22.04 3.19
N THR A 113 2.24 21.57 3.73
CA THR A 113 1.55 20.36 3.24
C THR A 113 1.14 20.52 1.77
N LEU A 114 0.60 21.67 1.38
CA LEU A 114 0.29 21.99 -0.02
C LEU A 114 1.54 21.97 -0.91
N SER A 115 2.68 22.45 -0.41
CA SER A 115 3.96 22.43 -1.13
C SER A 115 4.50 21.00 -1.31
N ARG A 116 4.34 20.14 -0.31
CA ARG A 116 4.66 18.70 -0.41
C ARG A 116 3.77 18.03 -1.46
N CYS A 117 2.44 18.17 -1.36
CA CYS A 117 1.51 17.60 -2.35
C CYS A 117 1.78 18.07 -3.79
N LYS A 118 2.18 19.34 -4.00
CA LYS A 118 2.61 19.82 -5.33
C LYS A 118 3.90 19.17 -5.81
N THR A 119 4.85 18.91 -4.92
CA THR A 119 6.10 18.20 -5.23
C THR A 119 5.81 16.74 -5.60
N ASP A 120 4.94 16.07 -4.85
CA ASP A 120 4.49 14.70 -5.12
C ASP A 120 3.71 14.60 -6.44
N GLN A 121 2.87 15.59 -6.76
CA GLN A 121 2.18 15.70 -8.04
C GLN A 121 3.15 15.82 -9.22
N ILE A 122 4.22 16.61 -9.08
CA ILE A 122 5.28 16.74 -10.09
C ILE A 122 6.03 15.41 -10.22
N ALA A 123 6.41 14.76 -9.13
CA ALA A 123 7.09 13.47 -9.15
C ALA A 123 6.24 12.36 -9.80
N LEU A 124 4.93 12.37 -9.56
CA LEU A 124 3.97 11.46 -10.20
C LEU A 124 3.84 11.74 -11.71
N TYR A 125 3.80 13.00 -12.13
CA TYR A 125 3.78 13.38 -13.55
C TYR A 125 5.07 12.93 -14.27
N ASP A 126 6.23 13.15 -13.64
CA ASP A 126 7.54 12.69 -14.10
C ASP A 126 7.58 11.15 -14.25
N ALA A 127 7.02 10.42 -13.30
CA ALA A 127 6.93 8.95 -13.34
C ALA A 127 6.01 8.47 -14.47
N TYR A 128 4.85 9.12 -14.67
CA TYR A 128 3.97 8.85 -15.80
C TYR A 128 4.64 9.15 -17.16
N GLN A 129 5.38 10.25 -17.27
CA GLN A 129 6.09 10.60 -18.50
C GLN A 129 7.21 9.59 -18.81
N LYS A 130 7.97 9.15 -17.80
CA LYS A 130 8.99 8.09 -17.92
C LYS A 130 8.37 6.75 -18.32
N SER A 131 7.27 6.35 -17.69
CA SER A 131 6.51 5.15 -18.07
C SER A 131 5.98 5.22 -19.51
N GLY A 132 5.38 6.36 -19.89
CA GLY A 132 4.92 6.63 -21.25
C GLY A 132 6.04 6.73 -22.29
N GLN A 133 7.29 6.98 -21.89
CA GLN A 133 8.47 6.82 -22.77
C GLN A 133 8.87 5.35 -22.87
N LEU A 134 8.99 4.62 -21.74
CA LEU A 134 9.32 3.21 -21.71
C LEU A 134 8.38 2.35 -22.59
N VAL A 135 7.06 2.61 -22.54
CA VAL A 135 6.07 1.94 -23.38
C VAL A 135 6.26 2.25 -24.87
N ARG A 136 6.67 3.46 -25.23
CA ARG A 136 6.99 3.82 -26.62
C ARG A 136 8.30 3.15 -27.09
N ASP A 137 9.31 3.10 -26.23
CA ASP A 137 10.59 2.44 -26.51
C ASP A 137 10.43 0.92 -26.65
N ILE A 138 9.60 0.30 -25.82
CA ILE A 138 9.21 -1.11 -25.93
C ILE A 138 8.44 -1.35 -27.23
N LYS A 139 7.44 -0.52 -27.55
CA LYS A 139 6.69 -0.65 -28.81
C LYS A 139 7.57 -0.51 -30.04
N PHE A 140 8.52 0.44 -30.03
CA PHE A 140 9.48 0.60 -31.13
C PHE A 140 10.41 -0.61 -31.27
N LYS A 141 10.91 -1.16 -30.15
CA LYS A 141 11.69 -2.41 -30.15
C LYS A 141 10.90 -3.61 -30.62
N GLN A 142 9.61 -3.70 -30.27
CA GLN A 142 8.69 -4.73 -30.77
C GLN A 142 8.54 -4.60 -32.28
N GLN A 143 8.21 -3.41 -32.81
CA GLN A 143 8.11 -3.19 -34.26
C GLN A 143 9.40 -3.55 -35.00
N GLN A 144 10.58 -3.19 -34.47
CA GLN A 144 11.87 -3.58 -35.07
C GLN A 144 12.14 -5.10 -34.99
N ALA A 145 11.63 -5.80 -33.97
CA ALA A 145 11.70 -7.25 -33.88
C ALA A 145 10.73 -7.92 -34.88
N ASP A 146 9.52 -7.38 -35.00
CA ASP A 146 8.50 -7.83 -35.95
C ASP A 146 8.96 -7.62 -37.41
N GLU A 147 9.58 -6.48 -37.73
CA GLU A 147 10.20 -6.21 -39.03
C GLU A 147 11.32 -7.22 -39.36
N LYS A 148 12.19 -7.55 -38.39
CA LYS A 148 13.22 -8.58 -38.56
C LYS A 148 12.64 -9.98 -38.71
N ALA A 149 11.58 -10.29 -37.96
CA ALA A 149 10.86 -11.56 -38.11
C ALA A 149 10.22 -11.68 -39.50
N ASN A 150 9.60 -10.61 -40.00
CA ASN A 150 9.03 -10.56 -41.35
C ASN A 150 10.11 -10.73 -42.43
N GLN A 151 11.25 -10.04 -42.33
CA GLN A 151 12.39 -10.22 -43.24
C GLN A 151 12.96 -11.65 -43.21
N MET A 152 12.98 -12.29 -42.03
CA MET A 152 13.38 -13.68 -41.88
C MET A 152 12.35 -14.65 -42.48
N ILE A 153 11.05 -14.38 -42.31
CA ILE A 153 9.96 -15.15 -42.92
C ILE A 153 10.01 -15.05 -44.45
N GLU A 154 10.19 -13.83 -44.99
CA GLU A 154 10.33 -13.57 -46.42
C GLU A 154 11.55 -14.32 -47.00
N SER A 155 12.72 -14.23 -46.35
CA SER A 155 13.91 -15.00 -46.73
C SER A 155 13.72 -16.52 -46.65
N LEU A 156 12.95 -17.02 -45.68
CA LEU A 156 12.60 -18.44 -45.58
C LEU A 156 11.58 -18.87 -46.64
N GLN A 157 10.64 -18.00 -47.03
CA GLN A 157 9.72 -18.24 -48.14
C GLN A 157 10.47 -18.25 -49.47
N ASP A 158 11.44 -17.36 -49.70
CA ASP A 158 12.30 -17.40 -50.89
C ASP A 158 13.14 -18.68 -50.93
N LYS A 159 13.76 -19.08 -49.81
CA LYS A 159 14.47 -20.37 -49.72
C LYS A 159 13.54 -21.56 -49.98
N LEU A 160 12.30 -21.52 -49.49
CA LEU A 160 11.28 -22.55 -49.76
C LEU A 160 10.87 -22.57 -51.23
N ASN A 161 10.68 -21.40 -51.85
CA ASN A 161 10.35 -21.27 -53.28
C ASN A 161 11.49 -21.79 -54.17
N ILE A 162 12.74 -21.43 -53.86
CA ILE A 162 13.94 -21.93 -54.55
C ILE A 162 14.06 -23.45 -54.38
N THR A 163 13.86 -23.97 -53.17
CA THR A 163 13.93 -25.43 -52.89
C THR A 163 12.81 -26.19 -53.60
N SER A 164 11.58 -25.64 -53.61
CA SER A 164 10.43 -26.21 -54.33
C SER A 164 10.66 -26.20 -55.84
N ASN A 165 11.16 -25.10 -56.40
CA ASN A 165 11.52 -25.02 -57.82
C ASN A 165 12.64 -26.01 -58.18
N HIS A 166 13.65 -26.16 -57.34
CA HIS A 166 14.71 -27.15 -57.53
C HIS A 166 14.18 -28.59 -57.42
N GLN A 167 13.30 -28.88 -56.46
CA GLN A 167 12.64 -30.18 -56.32
C GLN A 167 11.74 -30.49 -57.53
N ASN A 168 11.04 -29.50 -58.08
CA ASN A 168 10.25 -29.63 -59.30
C ASN A 168 11.13 -29.87 -60.54
N GLN A 169 12.28 -29.18 -60.64
CA GLN A 169 13.29 -29.45 -61.68
C GLN A 169 13.87 -30.87 -61.55
N LEU A 170 14.22 -31.31 -60.35
CA LEU A 170 14.67 -32.69 -60.10
C LEU A 170 13.57 -33.70 -60.47
N LEU A 171 12.30 -33.42 -60.15
CA LEU A 171 11.18 -34.29 -60.52
C LEU A 171 10.99 -34.35 -62.05
N GLN A 172 11.20 -33.24 -62.76
CA GLN A 172 11.22 -33.20 -64.23
C GLN A 172 12.41 -34.00 -64.79
N PHE A 173 13.62 -33.85 -64.24
CA PHE A 173 14.79 -34.63 -64.64
C PHE A 173 14.59 -36.13 -64.38
N PHE A 174 14.06 -36.53 -63.23
CA PHE A 174 13.72 -37.94 -62.94
C PHE A 174 12.64 -38.46 -63.89
N THR A 175 11.65 -37.65 -64.27
CA THR A 175 10.60 -38.05 -65.22
C THR A 175 11.17 -38.22 -66.63
N ALA A 176 12.01 -37.28 -67.09
CA ALA A 176 12.66 -37.34 -68.39
C ALA A 176 13.67 -38.50 -68.48
N ALA A 177 14.53 -38.67 -67.47
CA ALA A 177 15.47 -39.79 -67.39
C ALA A 177 14.73 -41.14 -67.33
N LYS A 178 13.62 -41.22 -66.59
CA LYS A 178 12.75 -42.40 -66.60
C LYS A 178 12.22 -42.68 -68.00
N GLN A 179 11.62 -41.70 -68.67
CA GLN A 179 11.10 -41.87 -70.03
C GLN A 179 12.19 -42.27 -71.03
N GLN A 180 13.40 -41.71 -70.90
CA GLN A 180 14.55 -42.12 -71.68
C GLN A 180 14.91 -43.60 -71.42
N THR A 181 15.07 -44.02 -70.16
CA THR A 181 15.38 -45.42 -69.84
C THR A 181 14.26 -46.40 -70.22
N GLU A 182 12.99 -45.97 -70.20
CA GLU A 182 11.86 -46.77 -70.69
C GLU A 182 11.88 -46.92 -72.23
N SER A 183 12.30 -45.87 -72.95
CA SER A 183 12.54 -45.92 -74.40
C SER A 183 13.74 -46.80 -74.76
N GLU A 184 14.87 -46.63 -74.08
CA GLU A 184 16.09 -47.45 -74.27
C GLU A 184 15.82 -48.92 -73.94
N LEU A 185 15.05 -49.21 -72.89
CA LEU A 185 14.60 -50.58 -72.56
C LEU A 185 13.67 -51.15 -73.65
N SER A 186 12.83 -50.32 -74.27
CA SER A 186 11.98 -50.72 -75.40
C SER A 186 12.82 -51.07 -76.63
N ASP A 187 13.80 -50.24 -76.99
CA ASP A 187 14.73 -50.46 -78.09
C ASP A 187 15.62 -51.70 -77.85
N VAL A 188 16.08 -51.92 -76.61
CA VAL A 188 16.84 -53.12 -76.24
C VAL A 188 15.96 -54.38 -76.34
N LYS A 189 14.68 -54.32 -75.95
CA LYS A 189 13.73 -55.43 -76.15
C LYS A 189 13.47 -55.70 -77.63
N ALA A 190 13.33 -54.66 -78.45
CA ALA A 190 13.18 -54.81 -79.90
C ALA A 190 14.42 -55.46 -80.53
N LYS A 191 15.62 -54.97 -80.21
CA LYS A 191 16.92 -55.53 -80.66
C LYS A 191 17.11 -56.98 -80.19
N LEU A 192 16.77 -57.28 -78.93
CA LEU A 192 16.80 -58.65 -78.40
C LEU A 192 15.83 -59.57 -79.15
N THR A 193 14.64 -59.09 -79.49
CA THR A 193 13.65 -59.88 -80.26
C THR A 193 14.15 -60.17 -81.68
N VAL A 194 14.78 -59.20 -82.35
CA VAL A 194 15.41 -59.37 -83.68
C VAL A 194 16.60 -60.36 -83.60
N ALA A 195 17.43 -60.25 -82.56
CA ALA A 195 18.53 -61.19 -82.34
C ALA A 195 18.03 -62.61 -82.02
N GLN A 196 16.90 -62.74 -81.33
CA GLN A 196 16.23 -64.01 -81.08
C GLN A 196 15.77 -64.67 -82.39
N THR A 197 15.11 -63.91 -83.28
CA THR A 197 14.70 -64.44 -84.60
C THR A 197 15.89 -64.80 -85.47
N GLN A 198 16.97 -64.00 -85.50
CA GLN A 198 18.20 -64.33 -86.23
C GLN A 198 18.88 -65.59 -85.70
N LYS A 199 18.88 -65.81 -84.38
CA LYS A 199 19.37 -67.05 -83.77
C LYS A 199 18.54 -68.25 -84.20
N ASP A 200 17.21 -68.12 -84.24
CA ASP A 200 16.32 -69.23 -84.60
C ASP A 200 16.40 -69.54 -86.11
N GLU A 201 16.60 -68.54 -86.97
CA GLU A 201 16.96 -68.68 -88.39
C GLU A 201 18.31 -69.41 -88.58
N LEU A 202 19.34 -69.03 -87.80
CA LEU A 202 20.64 -69.72 -87.81
C LEU A 202 20.53 -71.17 -87.32
N LEU A 203 19.70 -71.46 -86.32
CA LEU A 203 19.45 -72.83 -85.86
C LEU A 203 18.74 -73.67 -86.93
N ALA A 204 17.80 -73.09 -87.69
CA ALA A 204 17.19 -73.75 -88.85
C ALA A 204 18.22 -74.04 -89.95
N SER A 205 19.07 -73.06 -90.28
CA SER A 205 20.15 -73.22 -91.26
C SER A 205 21.16 -74.30 -90.86
N VAL A 206 21.56 -74.35 -89.59
CA VAL A 206 22.44 -75.41 -89.04
C VAL A 206 21.77 -76.79 -89.11
N ALA A 207 20.47 -76.90 -88.84
CA ALA A 207 19.74 -78.16 -88.99
C ALA A 207 19.67 -78.64 -90.45
N GLU A 208 19.57 -77.72 -91.42
CA GLU A 208 19.55 -78.02 -92.86
C GLU A 208 20.95 -78.36 -93.42
N LEU A 209 22.00 -77.70 -92.93
CA LEU A 209 23.39 -78.07 -93.18
C LEU A 209 23.71 -79.47 -92.63
N ASN A 210 23.27 -79.79 -91.40
CA ASN A 210 23.47 -81.14 -90.83
C ASN A 210 22.78 -82.23 -91.66
N ARG A 211 21.52 -82.02 -92.10
CA ARG A 211 20.83 -82.93 -93.04
C ARG A 211 21.61 -83.11 -94.36
N SER A 212 22.25 -82.05 -94.83
CA SER A 212 23.08 -82.09 -96.04
C SER A 212 24.37 -82.87 -95.81
N ILE A 213 25.03 -82.69 -94.67
CA ILE A 213 26.21 -83.46 -94.26
C ILE A 213 25.89 -84.95 -94.14
N ASP A 214 24.78 -85.32 -93.49
CA ASP A 214 24.35 -86.72 -93.39
C ASP A 214 24.06 -87.34 -94.77
N LYS A 215 23.47 -86.56 -95.69
CA LYS A 215 23.27 -87.02 -97.08
C LYS A 215 24.61 -87.28 -97.78
N TYR A 216 25.55 -86.33 -97.74
CA TYR A 216 26.88 -86.50 -98.35
C TYR A 216 27.69 -87.63 -97.71
N LYS A 217 27.55 -87.85 -96.39
CA LYS A 217 28.19 -88.95 -95.66
C LYS A 217 27.67 -90.32 -96.13
N ASN A 218 26.35 -90.45 -96.34
CA ASN A 218 25.75 -91.66 -96.91
C ASN A 218 26.18 -91.92 -98.36
N ASP A 219 26.32 -90.87 -99.18
CA ASP A 219 26.80 -91.01 -100.56
C ASP A 219 28.32 -91.26 -100.63
N LEU A 220 29.10 -90.82 -99.63
CA LEU A 220 30.51 -91.18 -99.48
C LEU A 220 30.66 -92.66 -99.14
N MET A 221 29.91 -93.17 -98.15
CA MET A 221 29.95 -94.60 -97.78
C MET A 221 29.65 -95.53 -98.96
N LYS A 222 28.64 -95.21 -99.80
CA LYS A 222 28.36 -95.97 -101.02
C LYS A 222 29.52 -95.95 -102.04
N LYS A 223 30.26 -94.85 -102.10
CA LYS A 223 31.45 -94.74 -102.97
C LYS A 223 32.63 -95.53 -102.39
N ASP A 224 32.78 -95.58 -101.07
CA ASP A 224 33.80 -96.43 -100.44
C ASP A 224 33.48 -97.93 -100.57
N GLU A 225 32.20 -98.33 -100.49
CA GLU A 225 31.76 -99.69 -100.86
C GLU A 225 32.09 -100.01 -102.33
N MET A 226 31.79 -99.09 -103.25
CA MET A 226 32.10 -99.24 -104.69
C MET A 226 33.62 -99.32 -104.94
N ASN A 227 34.41 -98.53 -104.23
CA ASN A 227 35.88 -98.53 -104.30
C ASN A 227 36.48 -99.83 -103.73
N THR A 228 35.87 -100.37 -102.67
CA THR A 228 36.24 -101.68 -102.09
C THR A 228 35.98 -102.81 -103.09
N ASN A 229 34.81 -102.81 -103.76
CA ASN A 229 34.49 -103.77 -104.82
C ASN A 229 35.50 -103.70 -105.99
N LEU A 230 35.88 -102.48 -106.41
CA LEU A 230 36.90 -102.28 -107.46
C LEU A 230 38.30 -102.76 -107.04
N GLN A 231 38.65 -102.65 -105.75
CA GLN A 231 39.90 -103.25 -105.23
C GLN A 231 39.86 -104.78 -105.24
N GLU A 232 38.71 -105.41 -104.97
CA GLU A 232 38.57 -106.86 -105.13
C GLU A 232 38.69 -107.31 -106.60
N GLU A 233 38.07 -106.59 -107.55
CA GLU A 233 38.21 -106.90 -108.98
C GLU A 233 39.64 -106.74 -109.47
N MET A 234 40.33 -105.66 -109.10
CA MET A 234 41.77 -105.51 -109.41
C MET A 234 42.61 -106.62 -108.78
N LYS A 235 42.25 -107.12 -107.60
CA LYS A 235 42.95 -108.24 -106.96
C LYS A 235 42.75 -109.55 -107.73
N ARG A 236 41.53 -109.87 -108.16
CA ARG A 236 41.23 -111.05 -109.00
C ARG A 236 41.98 -110.98 -110.34
N ASN A 237 41.93 -109.85 -111.04
CA ASN A 237 42.67 -109.65 -112.30
C ASN A 237 44.19 -109.81 -112.11
N LYS A 238 44.73 -109.37 -110.96
CA LYS A 238 46.16 -109.54 -110.62
C LYS A 238 46.51 -110.99 -110.33
N GLU A 239 45.62 -111.77 -109.71
CA GLU A 239 45.82 -113.20 -109.45
C GLU A 239 45.73 -114.01 -110.77
N GLU A 240 44.81 -113.67 -111.66
CA GLU A 240 44.64 -114.27 -113.00
C GLU A 240 45.83 -113.97 -113.93
N TYR A 241 46.33 -112.73 -113.96
CA TYR A 241 47.53 -112.36 -114.74
C TYR A 241 48.80 -113.08 -114.26
N ASN A 242 48.93 -113.31 -112.95
CA ASN A 242 50.03 -114.10 -112.39
C ASN A 242 49.94 -115.59 -112.81
N HIS A 243 48.73 -116.12 -113.00
CA HIS A 243 48.54 -117.49 -113.50
C HIS A 243 49.04 -117.63 -114.95
N GLN A 244 48.68 -116.70 -115.84
CA GLN A 244 49.15 -116.68 -117.23
C GLN A 244 50.68 -116.52 -117.31
N CYS A 245 51.27 -115.68 -116.46
CA CYS A 245 52.73 -115.53 -116.35
C CYS A 245 53.44 -116.80 -115.83
N SER A 246 52.76 -117.68 -115.11
CA SER A 246 53.28 -118.98 -114.67
C SER A 246 53.33 -120.00 -115.82
N GLU A 247 52.29 -120.04 -116.66
CA GLU A 247 52.24 -120.96 -117.82
C GLU A 247 53.32 -120.63 -118.86
N ALA A 248 53.50 -119.34 -119.19
CA ALA A 248 54.50 -118.90 -120.15
C ALA A 248 55.94 -119.34 -119.79
N ARG A 249 56.30 -119.32 -118.49
CA ARG A 249 57.62 -119.75 -118.01
C ARG A 249 57.88 -121.25 -118.20
N ASN A 250 56.84 -122.08 -118.11
CA ASN A 250 56.95 -123.53 -118.29
C ASN A 250 57.20 -123.94 -119.77
N ILE A 251 56.84 -123.07 -120.72
CA ILE A 251 57.11 -123.31 -122.15
C ILE A 251 58.58 -123.00 -122.47
N ILE A 252 59.10 -121.85 -122.00
CA ILE A 252 60.49 -121.42 -122.25
C ILE A 252 61.49 -122.42 -121.66
N ALA A 253 61.26 -122.87 -120.42
CA ALA A 253 62.11 -123.86 -119.73
C ALA A 253 62.18 -125.24 -120.41
N LYS A 254 61.39 -125.46 -121.47
CA LYS A 254 61.38 -126.69 -122.29
C LYS A 254 62.28 -126.59 -123.52
N GLN A 255 62.64 -125.38 -123.97
CA GLN A 255 63.51 -125.16 -125.15
C GLN A 255 65.00 -125.04 -124.78
N ASP A 256 65.33 -124.41 -123.64
CA ASP A 256 66.72 -124.28 -123.14
C ASP A 256 67.45 -125.63 -122.95
N ARG A 257 66.71 -126.74 -122.83
CA ARG A 257 67.29 -128.08 -122.68
C ARG A 257 67.97 -128.64 -123.93
N GLN A 258 67.71 -128.13 -125.13
CA GLN A 258 68.22 -128.71 -126.38
C GLN A 258 69.50 -128.04 -126.91
N ILE A 259 69.89 -126.88 -126.37
CA ILE A 259 71.07 -126.11 -126.82
C ILE A 259 72.31 -126.41 -125.96
N LYS A 260 72.13 -127.06 -124.80
CA LYS A 260 73.16 -127.20 -123.76
C LYS A 260 74.18 -128.35 -123.96
N GLU A 261 74.09 -129.09 -125.06
CA GLU A 261 74.99 -130.22 -125.36
C GLU A 261 76.17 -129.86 -126.30
N ALA A 262 76.24 -128.61 -126.78
CA ALA A 262 77.09 -128.24 -127.92
C ALA A 262 78.37 -127.42 -127.59
N SER A 263 78.64 -127.08 -126.31
CA SER A 263 79.58 -125.99 -125.97
C SER A 263 80.73 -126.34 -125.00
N GLU A 264 80.88 -127.59 -124.54
CA GLU A 264 81.94 -128.00 -123.59
C GLU A 264 83.21 -128.60 -124.24
N ALA A 265 83.61 -128.09 -125.41
CA ALA A 265 84.88 -128.41 -126.09
C ALA A 265 85.54 -127.13 -126.66
N TYR A 266 85.91 -126.14 -125.86
CA TYR A 266 86.92 -126.14 -124.78
C TYR A 266 88.39 -126.20 -125.25
N ALA A 267 88.98 -125.01 -125.39
CA ALA A 267 90.37 -124.66 -125.02
C ALA A 267 91.61 -125.11 -125.84
N SER A 268 91.50 -125.72 -127.03
CA SER A 268 92.71 -126.14 -127.78
C SER A 268 93.44 -125.07 -128.63
N LEU A 269 92.88 -123.87 -128.83
CA LEU A 269 93.42 -122.87 -129.79
C LEU A 269 93.68 -121.46 -129.20
N LYS A 270 94.21 -121.41 -127.97
CA LYS A 270 94.53 -120.16 -127.25
C LYS A 270 95.90 -119.54 -127.61
N GLN A 271 96.48 -119.83 -128.78
CA GLN A 271 97.89 -119.48 -129.10
C GLN A 271 98.17 -119.05 -130.56
N ALA A 272 97.28 -118.25 -131.15
CA ALA A 272 97.51 -117.53 -132.43
C ALA A 272 96.53 -116.32 -132.55
N LEU A 273 96.45 -115.44 -131.56
CA LEU A 273 97.36 -114.31 -131.33
C LEU A 273 97.22 -113.16 -132.35
N SER A 274 96.30 -112.23 -132.02
CA SER A 274 96.59 -110.78 -131.97
C SER A 274 96.81 -109.98 -133.27
N ASN A 275 96.48 -110.46 -134.47
CA ASN A 275 96.73 -109.71 -135.71
C ASN A 275 95.56 -109.67 -136.72
N GLN A 276 94.34 -109.30 -136.29
CA GLN A 276 93.38 -108.63 -137.19
C GLN A 276 92.31 -107.81 -136.46
N GLU A 277 92.73 -106.75 -135.75
CA GLU A 277 91.82 -105.63 -135.49
C GLU A 277 91.50 -104.89 -136.80
N GLN A 278 90.39 -104.16 -136.81
CA GLN A 278 89.92 -103.26 -137.89
C GLN A 278 89.45 -103.93 -139.21
N PHE A 279 88.13 -103.93 -139.42
CA PHE A 279 87.52 -103.14 -140.52
C PHE A 279 86.00 -102.93 -140.33
N THR A 280 85.29 -103.86 -139.70
CA THR A 280 83.82 -103.83 -139.54
C THR A 280 83.42 -104.24 -138.11
N GLN A 281 83.01 -103.37 -137.19
CA GLN A 281 82.60 -101.95 -137.26
C GLN A 281 81.26 -101.67 -137.98
N SER A 282 80.51 -100.71 -137.42
CA SER A 282 79.73 -99.68 -138.15
C SER A 282 78.24 -99.85 -138.50
N VAL A 283 77.46 -100.81 -137.96
CA VAL A 283 75.99 -100.84 -138.23
C VAL A 283 75.10 -101.02 -136.99
N CYS A 284 75.23 -102.11 -136.22
CA CYS A 284 74.21 -102.45 -135.21
C CYS A 284 74.22 -101.59 -133.91
N GLY A 285 75.17 -100.67 -133.73
CA GLY A 285 75.34 -99.92 -132.49
C GLY A 285 74.38 -98.75 -132.29
N GLU A 286 73.96 -98.07 -133.37
CA GLU A 286 73.28 -96.77 -133.25
C GLU A 286 71.79 -96.87 -132.88
N ARG A 287 71.13 -98.00 -133.19
CA ARG A 287 69.69 -98.14 -132.99
C ARG A 287 69.26 -98.10 -131.52
N ASN A 288 70.02 -98.73 -130.62
CA ASN A 288 69.60 -98.88 -129.23
C ASN A 288 69.81 -97.58 -128.43
N ALA A 289 70.87 -96.81 -128.73
CA ALA A 289 71.20 -95.57 -128.02
C ALA A 289 70.19 -94.42 -128.22
N LEU A 290 69.34 -94.49 -129.25
CA LEU A 290 68.28 -93.50 -129.50
C LEU A 290 66.98 -93.79 -128.75
N GLN A 291 66.73 -95.04 -128.34
CA GLN A 291 65.45 -95.42 -127.73
C GLN A 291 65.41 -95.18 -126.22
N GLU A 292 66.52 -95.35 -125.50
CA GLU A 292 66.63 -94.96 -124.08
C GLU A 292 66.56 -93.44 -123.88
N LYS A 293 67.02 -92.66 -124.87
CA LYS A 293 67.08 -91.19 -124.80
C LYS A 293 65.73 -90.49 -124.94
N LEU A 294 64.71 -91.17 -125.50
CA LEU A 294 63.34 -90.65 -125.56
C LEU A 294 62.62 -90.80 -124.22
N ALA A 295 62.69 -91.99 -123.60
CA ALA A 295 62.02 -92.27 -122.33
C ALA A 295 62.45 -91.30 -121.21
N ALA A 296 63.75 -91.00 -121.11
CA ALA A 296 64.28 -90.07 -120.11
C ALA A 296 63.74 -88.63 -120.26
N LEU A 297 63.46 -88.17 -121.49
CA LEU A 297 62.95 -86.83 -121.74
C LEU A 297 61.43 -86.72 -121.50
N GLU A 298 60.67 -87.79 -121.74
CA GLU A 298 59.25 -87.84 -121.40
C GLU A 298 59.03 -87.87 -119.87
N GLU A 299 59.89 -88.55 -119.12
CA GLU A 299 59.87 -88.57 -117.66
C GLU A 299 60.24 -87.20 -117.04
N GLU A 300 61.27 -86.53 -117.57
CA GLU A 300 61.65 -85.16 -117.17
C GLU A 300 60.52 -84.14 -117.48
N GLN A 301 59.84 -84.27 -118.63
CA GLN A 301 58.70 -83.42 -118.98
C GLN A 301 57.52 -83.60 -118.01
N GLN A 302 57.20 -84.84 -117.59
CA GLN A 302 56.15 -85.08 -116.60
C GLN A 302 56.51 -84.52 -115.22
N GLY A 303 57.77 -84.64 -114.79
CA GLY A 303 58.27 -84.03 -113.56
C GLY A 303 58.10 -82.51 -113.53
N LEU A 304 58.42 -81.82 -114.63
CA LEU A 304 58.25 -80.37 -114.76
C LEU A 304 56.78 -79.94 -114.73
N VAL A 305 55.88 -80.68 -115.37
CA VAL A 305 54.43 -80.39 -115.33
C VAL A 305 53.86 -80.59 -113.91
N ALA A 306 54.29 -81.63 -113.19
CA ALA A 306 53.90 -81.84 -111.80
C ALA A 306 54.37 -80.70 -110.89
N ALA A 307 55.64 -80.28 -111.01
CA ALA A 307 56.20 -79.16 -110.25
C ALA A 307 55.48 -77.83 -110.55
N MET A 308 55.17 -77.55 -111.82
CA MET A 308 54.42 -76.36 -112.24
C MET A 308 53.00 -76.31 -111.64
N ASN A 309 52.32 -77.45 -111.55
CA ASN A 309 50.98 -77.53 -110.94
C ASN A 309 51.04 -77.40 -109.40
N ALA A 310 52.07 -77.97 -108.74
CA ALA A 310 52.30 -77.76 -107.32
C ALA A 310 52.56 -76.29 -106.97
N LEU A 311 53.37 -75.58 -107.77
CA LEU A 311 53.61 -74.14 -107.63
C LEU A 311 52.34 -73.30 -107.85
N LYS A 312 51.45 -73.69 -108.77
CA LYS A 312 50.14 -73.05 -108.94
C LYS A 312 49.23 -73.21 -107.73
N MET A 313 49.19 -74.39 -107.10
CA MET A 313 48.45 -74.58 -105.85
C MET A 313 49.02 -73.72 -104.72
N GLN A 314 50.34 -73.76 -104.51
CA GLN A 314 51.00 -72.93 -103.50
C GLN A 314 50.75 -71.42 -103.71
N LEU A 315 50.66 -70.94 -104.96
CA LEU A 315 50.31 -69.56 -105.27
C LEU A 315 48.83 -69.24 -104.94
N ALA A 316 47.91 -70.18 -105.18
CA ALA A 316 46.50 -70.03 -104.83
C ALA A 316 46.29 -70.04 -103.31
N ASP A 317 46.92 -70.96 -102.59
CA ASP A 317 46.89 -71.05 -101.13
C ASP A 317 47.51 -69.81 -100.48
N ALA A 318 48.64 -69.31 -101.01
CA ALA A 318 49.26 -68.06 -100.58
C ALA A 318 48.35 -66.85 -100.82
N SER A 319 47.62 -66.83 -101.94
CA SER A 319 46.64 -65.78 -102.25
C SER A 319 45.47 -65.77 -101.26
N MET A 320 44.89 -66.95 -100.97
CA MET A 320 43.83 -67.08 -99.95
C MET A 320 44.32 -66.74 -98.54
N ALA A 321 45.55 -67.14 -98.19
CA ALA A 321 46.17 -66.76 -96.92
C ALA A 321 46.39 -65.23 -96.83
N ASN A 322 46.66 -64.56 -97.95
CA ASN A 322 46.82 -63.11 -98.00
C ASN A 322 45.47 -62.38 -97.88
N THR A 323 44.40 -62.84 -98.55
CA THR A 323 43.05 -62.27 -98.38
C THR A 323 42.52 -62.46 -96.96
N ASN A 324 42.79 -63.62 -96.34
CA ASN A 324 42.39 -63.88 -94.95
C ASN A 324 43.13 -62.96 -93.97
N LYS A 325 44.43 -62.71 -94.20
CA LYS A 325 45.21 -61.73 -93.42
C LYS A 325 44.70 -60.30 -93.62
N GLN A 326 44.32 -59.92 -94.84
CA GLN A 326 43.74 -58.61 -95.12
C GLN A 326 42.42 -58.39 -94.36
N GLN A 327 41.50 -59.35 -94.40
CA GLN A 327 40.25 -59.32 -93.61
C GLN A 327 40.51 -59.30 -92.09
N GLN A 328 41.58 -59.96 -91.63
CA GLN A 328 41.95 -59.93 -90.21
C GLN A 328 42.54 -58.57 -89.79
N ILE A 329 43.31 -57.91 -90.67
CA ILE A 329 43.80 -56.53 -90.46
C ILE A 329 42.63 -55.54 -90.42
N GLU A 330 41.64 -55.69 -91.30
CA GLU A 330 40.43 -54.85 -91.33
C GLU A 330 39.64 -54.99 -90.03
N LYS A 331 39.39 -56.22 -89.55
CA LYS A 331 38.73 -56.46 -88.25
C LYS A 331 39.52 -55.89 -87.07
N LEU A 332 40.84 -56.11 -87.02
CA LEU A 332 41.69 -55.54 -85.97
C LEU A 332 41.72 -54.00 -86.00
N THR A 333 41.50 -53.39 -87.17
CA THR A 333 41.39 -51.93 -87.32
C THR A 333 40.04 -51.43 -86.81
N GLU A 334 38.95 -52.15 -87.08
CA GLU A 334 37.61 -51.84 -86.53
C GLU A 334 37.56 -52.03 -85.01
N GLU A 335 38.11 -53.13 -84.49
CA GLU A 335 38.29 -53.39 -83.05
C GLU A 335 39.13 -52.28 -82.39
N LYS A 336 40.26 -51.88 -82.99
CA LYS A 336 41.07 -50.74 -82.52
C LYS A 336 40.25 -49.45 -82.44
N ASN A 337 39.52 -49.11 -83.49
CA ASN A 337 38.74 -47.87 -83.54
C ASN A 337 37.62 -47.84 -82.48
N ASN A 338 36.99 -49.00 -82.22
CA ASN A 338 36.01 -49.15 -81.15
C ASN A 338 36.65 -48.96 -79.76
N VAL A 339 37.81 -49.58 -79.51
CA VAL A 339 38.55 -49.41 -78.25
C VAL A 339 39.04 -47.97 -78.05
N GLU A 340 39.48 -47.27 -79.10
CA GLU A 340 39.85 -45.85 -79.02
C GLU A 340 38.65 -44.95 -78.69
N LYS A 341 37.46 -45.29 -79.20
CA LYS A 341 36.21 -44.61 -78.83
C LYS A 341 35.80 -44.89 -77.39
N ASP A 342 35.78 -46.16 -76.97
CA ASP A 342 35.44 -46.54 -75.59
C ASP A 342 36.39 -45.91 -74.57
N LEU A 343 37.68 -45.78 -74.93
CA LEU A 343 38.68 -45.06 -74.14
C LEU A 343 38.37 -43.55 -74.05
N PHE A 344 37.95 -42.92 -75.15
CA PHE A 344 37.54 -41.50 -75.13
C PHE A 344 36.30 -41.28 -74.26
N ASP A 345 35.25 -42.09 -74.44
CA ASP A 345 34.01 -42.01 -73.67
C ASP A 345 34.29 -42.26 -72.17
N TYR A 346 35.18 -43.20 -71.82
CA TYR A 346 35.64 -43.44 -70.45
C TYR A 346 36.43 -42.25 -69.86
N VAL A 347 37.35 -41.64 -70.61
CA VAL A 347 38.11 -40.46 -70.16
C VAL A 347 37.17 -39.26 -69.95
N GLN A 348 36.17 -39.08 -70.81
CA GLN A 348 35.16 -38.03 -70.65
C GLN A 348 34.29 -38.26 -69.41
N GLN A 349 33.80 -39.49 -69.20
CA GLN A 349 33.06 -39.85 -67.97
C GLN A 349 33.91 -39.65 -66.72
N SER A 350 35.16 -40.10 -66.71
CA SER A 350 36.11 -39.92 -65.59
C SER A 350 36.33 -38.44 -65.26
N THR A 351 36.46 -37.59 -66.29
CA THR A 351 36.61 -36.14 -66.14
C THR A 351 35.35 -35.50 -65.54
N ASN A 352 34.17 -35.87 -66.03
CA ASN A 352 32.89 -35.39 -65.51
C ASN A 352 32.68 -35.82 -64.05
N SER A 353 32.96 -37.07 -63.70
CA SER A 353 32.89 -37.58 -62.33
C SER A 353 33.87 -36.87 -61.39
N LYS A 354 35.09 -36.56 -61.87
CA LYS A 354 36.08 -35.81 -61.09
C LYS A 354 35.60 -34.38 -60.78
N GLN A 355 34.96 -33.70 -61.74
CA GLN A 355 34.35 -32.40 -61.52
C GLN A 355 33.20 -32.48 -60.50
N GLN A 356 32.29 -33.45 -60.65
CA GLN A 356 31.20 -33.67 -59.70
C GLN A 356 31.70 -33.96 -58.27
N ILE A 357 32.78 -34.74 -58.13
CA ILE A 357 33.43 -34.98 -56.82
C ILE A 357 33.97 -33.66 -56.24
N GLN A 358 34.61 -32.81 -57.05
CA GLN A 358 35.14 -31.53 -56.60
C GLN A 358 34.02 -30.55 -56.18
N ASP A 359 32.91 -30.51 -56.91
CA ASP A 359 31.75 -29.68 -56.60
C ASP A 359 31.03 -30.16 -55.32
N LEU A 360 30.89 -31.47 -55.13
CA LEU A 360 30.38 -32.07 -53.88
C LEU A 360 31.32 -31.82 -52.70
N GLN A 361 32.64 -31.91 -52.90
CA GLN A 361 33.64 -31.60 -51.87
C GLN A 361 33.51 -30.14 -51.40
N MET A 362 33.25 -29.21 -52.33
CA MET A 362 33.01 -27.79 -52.05
C MET A 362 31.69 -27.58 -51.30
N GLN A 363 30.61 -28.24 -51.69
CA GLN A 363 29.33 -28.20 -50.95
C GLN A 363 29.46 -28.75 -49.52
N ILE A 364 30.19 -29.86 -49.34
CA ILE A 364 30.47 -30.44 -48.01
C ILE A 364 31.24 -29.44 -47.13
N ASN A 365 32.22 -28.72 -47.69
CA ASN A 365 32.96 -27.69 -46.94
C ASN A 365 32.07 -26.50 -46.55
N THR A 366 31.17 -26.04 -47.44
CA THR A 366 30.20 -24.99 -47.11
C THR A 366 29.26 -25.43 -45.99
N LEU A 367 28.65 -26.62 -46.09
CA LEU A 367 27.78 -27.17 -45.05
C LEU A 367 28.51 -27.42 -43.72
N ALA A 368 29.80 -27.75 -43.76
CA ALA A 368 30.62 -27.88 -42.55
C ALA A 368 30.85 -26.54 -41.85
N ASN A 369 31.02 -25.45 -42.60
CA ASN A 369 31.12 -24.09 -42.07
C ASN A 369 29.77 -23.61 -41.51
N GLU A 370 28.68 -23.74 -42.26
CA GLU A 370 27.32 -23.38 -41.81
C GLU A 370 26.95 -24.10 -40.51
N LYS A 371 27.28 -25.40 -40.40
CA LYS A 371 27.11 -26.17 -39.16
C LYS A 371 27.90 -25.61 -37.97
N LEU A 372 29.09 -25.07 -38.22
CA LEU A 372 29.96 -24.49 -37.19
C LEU A 372 29.41 -23.13 -36.73
N ASP A 373 28.96 -22.29 -37.66
CA ASP A 373 28.30 -21.02 -37.37
C ASP A 373 26.99 -21.22 -36.59
N ILE A 374 26.12 -22.13 -37.03
CA ILE A 374 24.88 -22.50 -36.31
C ILE A 374 25.20 -23.03 -34.90
N ALA A 375 26.27 -23.82 -34.74
CA ALA A 375 26.69 -24.28 -33.42
C ALA A 375 27.22 -23.15 -32.52
N GLN A 376 27.80 -22.10 -33.10
CA GLN A 376 28.21 -20.89 -32.35
C GLN A 376 27.01 -20.02 -31.98
N GLU A 377 26.05 -19.82 -32.90
CA GLU A 377 24.80 -19.11 -32.61
C GLU A 377 23.98 -19.80 -31.53
N LEU A 378 23.86 -21.13 -31.59
CA LEU A 378 23.18 -21.93 -30.57
C LEU A 378 23.82 -21.76 -29.18
N ARG A 379 25.16 -21.74 -29.08
CA ARG A 379 25.85 -21.44 -27.81
C ARG A 379 25.53 -20.04 -27.30
N ARG A 380 25.59 -19.02 -28.15
CA ARG A 380 25.22 -17.64 -27.76
C ARG A 380 23.77 -17.56 -27.28
N ALA A 381 22.86 -18.27 -27.94
CA ALA A 381 21.45 -18.33 -27.55
C ALA A 381 21.24 -19.03 -26.19
N VAL A 382 22.01 -20.09 -25.90
CA VAL A 382 22.02 -20.75 -24.58
C VAL A 382 22.58 -19.81 -23.51
N GLU A 383 23.75 -19.19 -23.70
CA GLU A 383 24.33 -18.23 -22.74
C GLU A 383 23.36 -17.06 -22.44
N ASP A 384 22.70 -16.51 -23.46
CA ASP A 384 21.72 -15.45 -23.27
C ASP A 384 20.40 -15.94 -22.65
N SER A 385 20.07 -17.23 -22.78
CA SER A 385 18.94 -17.86 -22.08
C SER A 385 19.27 -18.05 -20.60
N GLU A 386 20.46 -18.56 -20.27
CA GLU A 386 20.96 -18.71 -18.90
C GLU A 386 21.02 -17.35 -18.18
N ARG A 387 21.55 -16.31 -18.83
CA ARG A 387 21.54 -14.93 -18.29
C ARG A 387 20.12 -14.42 -17.99
N LYS A 388 19.16 -14.70 -18.87
CA LYS A 388 17.74 -14.32 -18.67
C LYS A 388 17.11 -15.14 -17.54
N SER A 389 17.40 -16.43 -17.44
CA SER A 389 16.91 -17.29 -16.36
C SER A 389 17.43 -16.83 -14.99
N ALA A 390 18.73 -16.55 -14.88
CA ALA A 390 19.33 -16.01 -13.66
C ALA A 390 18.70 -14.67 -13.26
N LYS A 391 18.40 -13.78 -14.22
CA LYS A 391 17.70 -12.53 -13.92
C LYS A 391 16.23 -12.73 -13.52
N ILE A 392 15.57 -13.76 -14.04
CA ILE A 392 14.22 -14.15 -13.60
C ILE A 392 14.25 -14.67 -12.15
N GLU A 393 15.22 -15.51 -11.78
CA GLU A 393 15.41 -15.98 -10.39
C GLU A 393 15.71 -14.83 -9.43
N GLU A 394 16.58 -13.88 -9.83
CA GLU A 394 16.86 -12.66 -9.07
C GLU A 394 15.56 -11.85 -8.82
N LEU A 395 14.77 -11.59 -9.87
CA LEU A 395 13.50 -10.87 -9.77
C LEU A 395 12.45 -11.60 -8.92
N ILE A 396 12.40 -12.93 -8.99
CA ILE A 396 11.55 -13.76 -8.11
C ILE A 396 12.00 -13.63 -6.65
N SER A 397 13.31 -13.53 -6.38
CA SER A 397 13.82 -13.29 -5.03
C SER A 397 13.44 -11.90 -4.50
N GLU A 398 13.54 -10.87 -5.34
CA GLU A 398 13.12 -9.50 -5.00
C GLU A 398 11.60 -9.41 -4.76
N GLU A 399 10.79 -10.05 -5.60
CA GLU A 399 9.33 -10.10 -5.45
C GLU A 399 8.94 -10.76 -4.11
N ASN A 400 9.61 -11.85 -3.72
CA ASN A 400 9.37 -12.52 -2.44
C ASN A 400 9.81 -11.67 -1.22
N VAL A 401 10.88 -10.87 -1.34
CA VAL A 401 11.27 -9.90 -0.32
C VAL A 401 10.24 -8.76 -0.22
N LEU A 402 9.70 -8.28 -1.34
CA LEU A 402 8.67 -7.25 -1.36
C LEU A 402 7.34 -7.76 -0.78
N LYS A 403 6.90 -8.98 -1.13
CA LYS A 403 5.73 -9.64 -0.52
C LYS A 403 5.85 -9.77 1.00
N LYS A 404 7.05 -10.11 1.51
CA LYS A 404 7.33 -10.13 2.97
C LYS A 404 7.26 -8.74 3.59
N LYS A 405 7.77 -7.69 2.93
CA LYS A 405 7.67 -6.30 3.42
C LYS A 405 6.22 -5.79 3.42
N ILE A 406 5.43 -6.12 2.41
CA ILE A 406 4.00 -5.76 2.33
C ILE A 406 3.25 -6.40 3.50
N THR A 407 3.34 -7.72 3.67
CA THR A 407 2.67 -8.43 4.78
C THR A 407 3.14 -8.00 6.17
N GLN A 408 4.43 -7.65 6.35
CA GLN A 408 4.91 -7.01 7.58
C GLN A 408 4.27 -5.63 7.82
N THR A 409 4.11 -4.83 6.77
CA THR A 409 3.51 -3.48 6.83
C THR A 409 2.00 -3.55 7.10
N GLU A 410 1.30 -4.49 6.47
CA GLU A 410 -0.13 -4.77 6.70
C GLU A 410 -0.39 -5.21 8.15
N ASN A 411 0.45 -6.11 8.69
CA ASN A 411 0.38 -6.52 10.09
C ASN A 411 0.64 -5.35 11.05
N ALA A 412 1.63 -4.50 10.76
CA ALA A 412 1.89 -3.29 11.55
C ALA A 412 0.69 -2.32 11.53
N PHE A 413 0.08 -2.08 10.36
CA PHE A 413 -1.15 -1.29 10.24
C PHE A 413 -2.33 -1.91 11.00
N LYS A 414 -2.46 -3.24 11.00
CA LYS A 414 -3.48 -3.95 11.78
C LYS A 414 -3.30 -3.72 13.28
N SER A 415 -2.09 -3.89 13.81
CA SER A 415 -1.80 -3.63 15.22
C SER A 415 -1.92 -2.15 15.61
N TYR A 416 -1.57 -1.21 14.72
CA TYR A 416 -1.86 0.21 14.95
C TYR A 416 -3.36 0.50 14.99
N ARG A 417 -4.15 -0.11 14.09
CA ARG A 417 -5.62 0.02 14.10
C ARG A 417 -6.20 -0.51 15.41
N GLU A 418 -5.84 -1.74 15.80
CA GLU A 418 -6.27 -2.38 17.05
C GLU A 418 -5.94 -1.49 18.26
N ALA A 419 -4.71 -0.99 18.36
CA ALA A 419 -4.30 -0.08 19.43
C ALA A 419 -5.04 1.29 19.41
N THR A 420 -5.45 1.79 18.25
CA THR A 420 -6.33 2.98 18.18
C THR A 420 -7.77 2.67 18.56
N GLU A 421 -8.27 1.48 18.24
CA GLU A 421 -9.64 1.02 18.53
C GLU A 421 -9.79 0.79 20.05
N ASP A 422 -8.83 0.13 20.70
CA ASP A 422 -8.74 0.01 22.16
C ASP A 422 -8.66 1.37 22.87
N LYS A 423 -7.93 2.33 22.29
CA LYS A 423 -7.81 3.69 22.82
C LYS A 423 -9.13 4.47 22.68
N ILE A 424 -9.85 4.29 21.57
CA ILE A 424 -11.20 4.86 21.36
C ILE A 424 -12.17 4.26 22.39
N ASN A 425 -12.21 2.93 22.51
CA ASN A 425 -13.04 2.22 23.50
C ASN A 425 -12.75 2.71 24.93
N THR A 426 -11.48 2.81 25.31
CA THR A 426 -11.04 3.33 26.62
C THR A 426 -11.52 4.76 26.87
N MET A 427 -11.44 5.63 25.86
CA MET A 427 -11.92 7.02 25.97
C MET A 427 -13.46 7.09 26.04
N GLN A 428 -14.16 6.23 25.30
CA GLN A 428 -15.62 6.14 25.32
C GLN A 428 -16.14 5.65 26.69
N THR A 429 -15.49 4.66 27.31
CA THR A 429 -15.81 4.25 28.70
C THR A 429 -15.53 5.37 29.70
N LYS A 430 -14.45 6.15 29.53
CA LYS A 430 -14.17 7.32 30.38
C LYS A 430 -15.21 8.42 30.25
N LEU A 431 -15.71 8.69 29.04
CA LEU A 431 -16.83 9.61 28.80
C LEU A 431 -18.11 9.11 29.47
N GLN A 432 -18.54 7.87 29.20
CA GLN A 432 -19.74 7.28 29.82
C GLN A 432 -19.70 7.28 31.36
N ASN A 433 -18.51 7.12 31.96
CA ASN A 433 -18.36 7.22 33.42
C ASN A 433 -18.41 8.67 33.92
N LYS A 434 -17.97 9.64 33.12
CA LYS A 434 -18.13 11.08 33.43
C LYS A 434 -19.56 11.56 33.24
N ASP A 435 -20.29 11.06 32.25
CA ASP A 435 -21.72 11.34 32.06
C ASP A 435 -22.51 10.84 33.28
N LYS A 436 -22.29 9.59 33.72
CA LYS A 436 -22.88 9.05 34.97
C LYS A 436 -22.50 9.85 36.23
N GLU A 437 -21.28 10.38 36.31
CA GLU A 437 -20.85 11.25 37.40
C GLU A 437 -21.59 12.60 37.38
N ILE A 438 -21.83 13.15 36.18
CA ILE A 438 -22.61 14.37 35.97
C ILE A 438 -24.08 14.13 36.31
N ASP A 439 -24.70 13.03 35.87
CA ASP A 439 -26.07 12.64 36.21
C ASP A 439 -26.25 12.47 37.71
N SER A 440 -25.31 11.80 38.39
CA SER A 440 -25.32 11.63 39.85
C SER A 440 -25.19 12.97 40.59
N LYS A 441 -24.35 13.88 40.09
CA LYS A 441 -24.22 15.25 40.63
C LYS A 441 -25.48 16.09 40.36
N ALA A 442 -26.09 15.98 39.19
CA ALA A 442 -27.34 16.65 38.86
C ALA A 442 -28.50 16.16 39.75
N ALA A 443 -28.60 14.84 39.99
CA ALA A 443 -29.55 14.27 40.94
C ALA A 443 -29.33 14.79 42.37
N THR A 444 -28.06 14.92 42.80
CA THR A 444 -27.70 15.50 44.12
C THR A 444 -28.06 16.98 44.20
N ILE A 445 -27.81 17.77 43.14
CA ILE A 445 -28.21 19.18 43.05
C ILE A 445 -29.74 19.31 43.11
N ASN A 446 -30.49 18.46 42.42
CA ASN A 446 -31.96 18.45 42.45
C ASN A 446 -32.52 18.10 43.84
N LEU A 447 -31.86 17.18 44.56
CA LEU A 447 -32.19 16.87 45.96
C LEU A 447 -31.94 18.09 46.86
N LEU A 448 -30.74 18.68 46.80
CA LEU A 448 -30.38 19.88 47.58
C LEU A 448 -31.29 21.08 47.25
N MET A 449 -31.68 21.27 45.99
CA MET A 449 -32.64 22.32 45.60
C MET A 449 -34.04 22.06 46.18
N SER A 450 -34.43 20.80 46.32
CA SER A 450 -35.70 20.40 46.95
C SER A 450 -35.64 20.58 48.48
N GLU A 451 -34.50 20.29 49.12
CA GLU A 451 -34.25 20.57 50.54
C GLU A 451 -34.22 22.08 50.84
N VAL A 452 -33.52 22.88 50.02
CA VAL A 452 -33.52 24.35 50.11
C VAL A 452 -34.91 24.92 49.91
N LYS A 453 -35.70 24.38 48.96
CA LYS A 453 -37.09 24.77 48.79
C LYS A 453 -37.92 24.41 50.03
N ALA A 454 -37.85 23.18 50.53
CA ALA A 454 -38.58 22.75 51.73
C ALA A 454 -38.21 23.59 52.96
N GLY A 455 -36.93 23.95 53.12
CA GLY A 455 -36.47 24.88 54.15
C GLY A 455 -36.99 26.31 53.97
N THR A 456 -37.16 26.77 52.73
CA THR A 456 -37.76 28.07 52.39
C THR A 456 -39.26 28.08 52.66
N ASP A 457 -39.97 27.03 52.26
CA ASP A 457 -41.41 26.85 52.50
C ASP A 457 -41.68 26.74 54.02
N ALA A 458 -40.87 25.97 54.75
CA ALA A 458 -40.94 25.87 56.22
C ALA A 458 -40.61 27.20 56.92
N ARG A 459 -39.59 27.93 56.42
CA ARG A 459 -39.30 29.30 56.90
C ARG A 459 -40.48 30.24 56.67
N SER A 460 -41.12 30.20 55.50
CA SER A 460 -42.30 31.03 55.21
C SER A 460 -43.48 30.68 56.13
N GLN A 461 -43.68 29.39 56.44
CA GLN A 461 -44.69 28.96 57.42
C GLN A 461 -44.36 29.47 58.83
N LEU A 462 -43.09 29.41 59.26
CA LEU A 462 -42.65 29.94 60.55
C LEU A 462 -42.79 31.47 60.63
N GLU A 463 -42.41 32.21 59.58
CA GLU A 463 -42.60 33.66 59.51
C GLU A 463 -44.09 34.04 59.56
N GLY A 464 -44.96 33.32 58.84
CA GLY A 464 -46.41 33.49 58.94
C GLY A 464 -46.97 33.13 60.33
N THR A 465 -46.42 32.12 60.98
CA THR A 465 -46.80 31.73 62.35
C THR A 465 -46.39 32.79 63.37
N VAL A 466 -45.18 33.35 63.24
CA VAL A 466 -44.70 34.47 64.07
C VAL A 466 -45.52 35.73 63.82
N GLN A 467 -45.85 36.08 62.57
CA GLN A 467 -46.75 37.19 62.28
C GLN A 467 -48.15 37.00 62.88
N LYS A 468 -48.65 35.75 62.92
CA LYS A 468 -49.92 35.45 63.60
C LYS A 468 -49.80 35.61 65.11
N LEU A 469 -48.79 34.99 65.74
CA LEU A 469 -48.55 35.11 67.19
C LEU A 469 -48.37 36.57 67.63
N ASN A 470 -47.70 37.40 66.83
CA ASN A 470 -47.57 38.83 67.12
C ASN A 470 -48.92 39.57 67.06
N LYS A 471 -49.83 39.20 66.14
CA LYS A 471 -51.19 39.76 66.09
C LYS A 471 -52.05 39.26 67.25
N ASP A 472 -51.95 37.97 67.57
CA ASP A 472 -52.68 37.35 68.67
C ASP A 472 -52.23 37.98 70.02
N LEU A 473 -50.93 38.21 70.22
CA LEU A 473 -50.36 38.92 71.38
C LEU A 473 -50.78 40.40 71.46
N GLU A 474 -50.83 41.11 70.32
CA GLU A 474 -51.28 42.51 70.32
C GLU A 474 -52.79 42.62 70.61
N ALA A 475 -53.58 41.64 70.16
CA ALA A 475 -54.98 41.50 70.54
C ALA A 475 -55.16 41.15 72.04
N GLU A 476 -54.31 40.29 72.61
CA GLU A 476 -54.29 40.05 74.06
C GLU A 476 -53.91 41.31 74.85
N ARG A 477 -52.97 42.12 74.36
CA ARG A 477 -52.62 43.43 74.96
C ARG A 477 -53.78 44.41 74.95
N GLU A 478 -54.51 44.54 73.84
CA GLU A 478 -55.71 45.40 73.80
C GLU A 478 -56.82 44.86 74.71
N ALA A 479 -57.03 43.54 74.74
CA ALA A 479 -57.98 42.91 75.67
C ALA A 479 -57.58 43.06 77.14
N ALA A 480 -56.28 43.13 77.45
CA ALA A 480 -55.76 43.45 78.78
C ALA A 480 -56.02 44.92 79.14
N LYS A 481 -55.66 45.87 78.27
CA LYS A 481 -55.97 47.30 78.45
C LYS A 481 -57.47 47.54 78.63
N GLU A 482 -58.33 46.83 77.90
CA GLU A 482 -59.78 46.97 78.03
C GLU A 482 -60.29 46.41 79.38
N LYS A 483 -59.68 45.34 79.91
CA LYS A 483 -59.95 44.83 81.27
C LYS A 483 -59.46 45.80 82.35
N GLU A 484 -58.24 46.33 82.22
CA GLU A 484 -57.69 47.34 83.14
C GLU A 484 -58.57 48.61 83.15
N GLY A 485 -59.01 49.09 81.97
CA GLY A 485 -59.93 50.21 81.86
C GLY A 485 -61.33 49.96 82.41
N LYS A 486 -61.80 48.69 82.46
CA LYS A 486 -63.04 48.30 83.14
C LYS A 486 -62.85 48.23 84.65
N LEU A 487 -61.74 47.67 85.12
CA LEU A 487 -61.38 47.59 86.55
C LEU A 487 -61.15 48.97 87.15
N GLY A 488 -60.45 49.87 86.44
CA GLY A 488 -60.25 51.26 86.87
C GLY A 488 -61.57 52.01 87.09
N LYS A 489 -62.55 51.84 86.19
CA LYS A 489 -63.90 52.40 86.34
C LYS A 489 -64.69 51.77 87.49
N GLN A 490 -64.47 50.49 87.78
CA GLN A 490 -65.06 49.85 88.96
C GLN A 490 -64.44 50.36 90.26
N ILE A 491 -63.13 50.61 90.29
CA ILE A 491 -62.43 51.24 91.42
C ILE A 491 -62.94 52.66 91.63
N GLU A 492 -63.00 53.48 90.59
CA GLU A 492 -63.53 54.86 90.63
C GLU A 492 -64.98 54.91 91.15
N HIS A 493 -65.83 53.97 90.73
CA HIS A 493 -67.20 53.84 91.22
C HIS A 493 -67.26 53.38 92.69
N LEU A 494 -66.39 52.46 93.11
CA LEU A 494 -66.28 52.01 94.51
C LEU A 494 -65.73 53.11 95.43
N GLU A 495 -64.73 53.88 95.01
CA GLU A 495 -64.23 55.06 95.72
C GLU A 495 -65.33 56.10 95.91
N THR A 496 -66.16 56.32 94.89
CA THR A 496 -67.32 57.22 94.98
C THR A 496 -68.33 56.70 96.01
N ALA A 497 -68.69 55.41 95.91
CA ALA A 497 -69.62 54.77 96.84
C ALA A 497 -69.09 54.70 98.29
N VAL A 498 -67.77 54.66 98.50
CA VAL A 498 -67.16 54.78 99.83
C VAL A 498 -67.33 56.21 100.37
N ARG A 499 -67.03 57.25 99.58
CA ARG A 499 -67.24 58.65 99.99
C ARG A 499 -68.70 58.94 100.32
N ASP A 500 -69.64 58.47 99.51
CA ASP A 500 -71.08 58.57 99.78
C ASP A 500 -71.47 57.92 101.13
N LYS A 501 -70.77 56.84 101.53
CA LYS A 501 -70.97 56.16 102.81
C LYS A 501 -70.26 56.84 103.98
N GLU A 502 -69.11 57.47 103.76
CA GLU A 502 -68.42 58.29 104.76
C GLU A 502 -69.22 59.57 105.08
N ASP A 503 -69.80 60.22 104.07
CA ASP A 503 -70.72 61.35 104.24
C ASP A 503 -71.99 60.94 104.98
N GLU A 504 -72.57 59.77 104.66
CA GLU A 504 -73.76 59.24 105.33
C GLU A 504 -73.46 58.83 106.79
N LEU A 505 -72.32 58.18 107.05
CA LEU A 505 -71.85 57.89 108.40
C LEU A 505 -71.58 59.16 109.20
N SER A 506 -71.07 60.22 108.56
CA SER A 506 -70.84 61.52 109.20
C SER A 506 -72.15 62.21 109.60
N LYS A 507 -73.19 62.16 108.76
CA LYS A 507 -74.54 62.62 109.11
C LYS A 507 -75.13 61.82 110.27
N GLN A 508 -75.02 60.49 110.22
CA GLN A 508 -75.53 59.61 111.28
C GLN A 508 -74.77 59.83 112.61
N MET A 509 -73.46 60.06 112.57
CA MET A 509 -72.68 60.45 113.75
C MET A 509 -73.15 61.79 114.34
N SER A 510 -73.45 62.78 113.49
CA SER A 510 -74.03 64.07 113.94
C SER A 510 -75.37 63.87 114.65
N ILE A 511 -76.27 63.06 114.09
CA ILE A 511 -77.57 62.72 114.70
C ILE A 511 -77.37 61.98 116.03
N ILE A 512 -76.41 61.06 116.13
CA ILE A 512 -76.07 60.35 117.37
C ILE A 512 -75.54 61.31 118.45
N LEU A 513 -74.77 62.34 118.06
CA LEU A 513 -74.31 63.39 118.98
C LEU A 513 -75.47 64.28 119.47
N GLU A 514 -76.40 64.66 118.59
CA GLU A 514 -77.62 65.38 118.97
C GLU A 514 -78.48 64.55 119.94
N MET A 515 -78.70 63.26 119.65
CA MET A 515 -79.41 62.35 120.58
C MET A 515 -78.68 62.16 121.91
N ARG A 516 -77.35 62.20 121.95
CA ARG A 516 -76.59 62.18 123.22
C ARG A 516 -76.83 63.44 124.05
N ASN A 517 -76.79 64.61 123.42
CA ASN A 517 -77.04 65.89 124.09
C ASN A 517 -78.47 65.98 124.65
N GLU A 518 -79.46 65.46 123.91
CA GLU A 518 -80.85 65.44 124.39
C GLU A 518 -81.07 64.36 125.48
N LYS A 519 -80.36 63.22 125.41
CA LYS A 519 -80.31 62.25 126.52
C LYS A 519 -79.72 62.88 127.80
N GLU A 520 -78.69 63.70 127.68
CA GLU A 520 -78.05 64.38 128.81
C GLU A 520 -79.02 65.34 129.51
N ARG A 521 -79.71 66.20 128.74
CA ARG A 521 -80.82 67.05 129.24
C ARG A 521 -81.93 66.25 129.93
N LEU A 522 -82.29 65.08 129.39
CA LEU A 522 -83.29 64.20 129.99
C LEU A 522 -82.77 63.56 131.29
N GLN A 523 -81.47 63.24 131.39
CA GLN A 523 -80.86 62.77 132.64
C GLN A 523 -80.85 63.86 133.72
N ASP A 524 -80.48 65.10 133.40
CA ASP A 524 -80.55 66.24 134.34
C ASP A 524 -81.99 66.42 134.89
N LYS A 525 -82.97 66.36 133.98
CA LYS A 525 -84.39 66.49 134.33
C LYS A 525 -84.90 65.35 135.21
N ILE A 526 -84.45 64.12 134.95
CA ILE A 526 -84.73 62.96 135.81
C ILE A 526 -84.06 63.14 137.17
N GLN A 527 -82.80 63.60 137.23
CA GLN A 527 -82.07 63.77 138.48
C GLN A 527 -82.69 64.84 139.40
N GLY A 528 -83.21 65.93 138.84
CA GLY A 528 -83.99 66.93 139.59
C GLY A 528 -85.33 66.39 140.12
N MET A 529 -86.00 65.53 139.35
CA MET A 529 -87.20 64.82 139.83
C MET A 529 -86.85 63.81 140.93
N GLN A 530 -85.73 63.08 140.80
CA GLN A 530 -85.24 62.13 141.80
C GLN A 530 -85.00 62.82 143.15
N GLN A 531 -84.31 63.96 143.17
CA GLN A 531 -84.10 64.76 144.41
C GLN A 531 -85.41 65.22 145.06
N THR A 532 -86.47 65.43 144.27
CA THR A 532 -87.79 65.81 144.80
C THR A 532 -88.48 64.61 145.46
N VAL A 533 -88.33 63.41 144.91
CA VAL A 533 -88.87 62.15 145.48
C VAL A 533 -88.08 61.69 146.72
N ASP A 534 -86.75 61.76 146.68
CA ASP A 534 -85.86 61.34 147.78
C ASP A 534 -86.07 62.15 149.07
N ASN A 535 -86.58 63.39 148.98
CA ASN A 535 -86.93 64.21 150.13
C ASN A 535 -88.28 63.82 150.75
N ILE A 536 -89.22 63.29 149.98
CA ILE A 536 -90.53 62.83 150.47
C ILE A 536 -90.41 61.41 151.05
N GLN A 537 -89.62 60.53 150.42
CA GLN A 537 -89.47 59.14 150.87
C GLN A 537 -88.59 58.97 152.12
N LYS A 538 -87.97 60.05 152.63
CA LYS A 538 -87.28 60.04 153.94
C LYS A 538 -88.20 60.06 155.15
N GLU A 539 -89.49 60.36 155.00
CA GLU A 539 -90.45 60.34 156.12
C GLU A 539 -91.07 58.95 156.38
N LEU A 540 -90.90 57.97 155.48
CA LEU A 540 -91.52 56.64 155.61
C LEU A 540 -90.56 55.48 155.31
N ASN A 541 -90.18 54.77 156.39
CA ASN A 541 -89.56 53.43 156.43
C ASN A 541 -88.16 53.29 155.75
N GLY A 542 -87.13 53.09 156.57
CA GLY A 542 -85.73 53.11 156.10
C GLY A 542 -85.04 51.76 155.86
N ARG A 543 -83.77 51.89 155.43
CA ARG A 543 -82.65 50.91 155.34
C ARG A 543 -82.56 49.95 154.13
N LEU A 544 -81.32 49.92 153.59
CA LEU A 544 -80.67 48.88 152.75
C LEU A 544 -81.16 48.76 151.29
N GLY A 545 -80.30 48.52 150.27
CA GLY A 545 -78.83 48.59 150.21
C GLY A 545 -78.16 47.73 149.10
N GLN A 546 -77.15 48.29 148.40
CA GLN A 546 -76.17 47.61 147.49
C GLN A 546 -76.75 47.02 146.16
N LEU A 547 -76.13 47.08 144.96
CA LEU A 547 -74.74 46.88 144.42
C LEU A 547 -74.33 45.38 144.29
N PRO A 548 -73.42 44.98 143.36
CA PRO A 548 -73.29 45.32 141.92
C PRO A 548 -72.71 44.14 141.02
N GLN A 549 -72.25 44.45 139.78
CA GLN A 549 -71.16 43.77 138.99
C GLN A 549 -71.39 42.33 138.41
N ALA A 550 -70.57 41.77 137.50
CA ALA A 550 -69.81 42.24 136.30
C ALA A 550 -69.01 41.06 135.61
N GLN A 551 -68.33 41.32 134.46
CA GLN A 551 -67.16 40.55 133.91
C GLN A 551 -67.44 39.13 133.29
N ARG A 552 -66.61 38.48 132.42
CA ARG A 552 -65.28 38.76 131.79
C ARG A 552 -64.85 37.85 130.58
N ASP A 553 -64.16 38.43 129.59
CA ASP A 553 -62.95 38.05 128.75
C ASP A 553 -62.68 36.58 128.20
N PRO A 554 -61.47 36.14 127.71
CA PRO A 554 -61.22 35.65 126.32
C PRO A 554 -60.70 34.17 126.22
N PRO A 555 -59.50 33.67 125.72
CA PRO A 555 -58.23 34.22 125.11
C PRO A 555 -57.61 33.46 123.85
N GLU A 556 -56.44 33.91 123.33
CA GLU A 556 -55.26 33.17 122.68
C GLU A 556 -55.45 32.23 121.43
N MET A 557 -54.49 31.79 120.57
CA MET A 557 -53.04 32.03 120.18
C MET A 557 -52.84 31.74 118.62
N ASP A 558 -51.76 31.32 117.90
CA ASP A 558 -50.39 30.71 118.05
C ASP A 558 -49.51 30.93 116.75
N ASP A 559 -48.31 30.30 116.55
CA ASP A 559 -47.15 30.81 115.74
C ASP A 559 -46.25 29.78 114.91
N ASN A 560 -45.27 30.29 114.10
CA ASN A 560 -43.96 29.72 113.59
C ASN A 560 -43.71 28.74 112.36
N ALA A 561 -42.87 29.22 111.40
CA ALA A 561 -41.56 28.72 110.85
C ALA A 561 -41.24 27.40 110.03
N VAL A 562 -40.52 27.58 108.89
CA VAL A 562 -39.29 26.85 108.34
C VAL A 562 -39.29 25.51 107.52
N MET A 563 -38.78 25.59 106.26
CA MET A 563 -37.95 24.67 105.39
C MET A 563 -38.27 23.19 104.97
N LEU A 564 -38.03 22.93 103.66
CA LEU A 564 -37.57 21.69 102.95
C LEU A 564 -38.52 20.50 102.62
N SER A 565 -38.14 19.74 101.57
CA SER A 565 -38.73 18.49 100.99
C SER A 565 -37.99 17.22 101.51
N PRO A 566 -38.26 15.92 101.16
CA PRO A 566 -38.91 15.33 99.93
C PRO A 566 -39.72 13.99 100.10
N SER A 567 -40.02 13.29 98.98
CA SER A 567 -40.08 11.78 98.77
C SER A 567 -41.41 11.11 98.30
N ASN A 568 -41.27 10.18 97.32
CA ASN A 568 -41.96 8.86 97.09
C ASN A 568 -43.52 8.74 96.96
N GLU A 569 -44.14 7.77 96.25
CA GLU A 569 -43.72 6.73 95.26
C GLU A 569 -44.92 6.08 94.49
N GLN A 570 -44.67 5.57 93.26
CA GLN A 570 -45.27 4.38 92.56
C GLN A 570 -46.82 4.29 92.31
N ASN A 571 -47.38 3.59 91.29
CA ASN A 571 -46.85 2.69 90.24
C ASN A 571 -47.77 2.56 88.98
N THR A 572 -47.16 2.49 87.77
CA THR A 572 -47.41 1.61 86.55
C THR A 572 -48.82 1.12 86.10
N PRO A 573 -49.09 0.70 84.83
CA PRO A 573 -48.12 0.22 83.80
C PRO A 573 -48.37 0.57 82.29
N ASN A 574 -47.48 0.02 81.45
CA ASN A 574 -47.58 -0.33 80.01
C ASN A 574 -47.15 0.67 78.90
N SER A 575 -46.67 0.07 77.80
CA SER A 575 -45.92 0.66 76.66
C SER A 575 -46.59 0.22 75.31
N PRO A 576 -46.00 0.11 74.08
CA PRO A 576 -44.57 -0.08 73.68
C PRO A 576 -44.10 0.63 72.36
N ILE A 577 -42.95 0.17 71.80
CA ILE A 577 -42.45 0.36 70.39
C ILE A 577 -41.89 1.78 70.06
N ILE A 578 -40.88 2.07 69.21
CA ILE A 578 -39.68 1.44 68.55
C ILE A 578 -38.82 2.64 68.04
N GLN A 579 -37.47 2.73 67.94
CA GLN A 579 -36.30 2.04 68.53
C GLN A 579 -35.03 2.95 68.42
N LYS A 580 -34.07 2.74 69.34
CA LYS A 580 -32.58 2.80 69.18
C LYS A 580 -31.87 3.97 68.46
N LYS A 581 -31.10 4.72 69.25
CA LYS A 581 -29.79 5.31 68.85
C LYS A 581 -28.66 4.26 68.92
N PRO A 582 -27.58 4.43 68.15
CA PRO A 582 -26.19 4.27 68.62
C PRO A 582 -25.52 5.67 68.70
N LYS A 583 -24.94 6.06 69.84
CA LYS A 583 -23.55 5.81 70.27
C LYS A 583 -22.48 6.46 69.37
N PHE A 584 -21.75 7.40 69.95
CA PHE A 584 -20.44 7.86 69.47
C PHE A 584 -19.49 6.65 69.27
N ALA A 585 -18.67 6.70 68.23
CA ALA A 585 -17.53 5.82 68.02
C ALA A 585 -16.28 6.66 67.70
N VAL A 586 -15.16 6.32 68.33
CA VAL A 586 -13.87 6.99 68.12
C VAL A 586 -13.20 6.42 66.87
N PRO A 587 -12.74 7.25 65.91
CA PRO A 587 -11.82 6.79 64.87
C PRO A 587 -10.48 6.44 65.53
N ARG A 588 -10.05 5.19 65.42
CA ARG A 588 -8.74 4.74 65.93
C ARG A 588 -8.02 3.93 64.86
N THR A 589 -6.70 4.16 64.78
CA THR A 589 -5.68 3.35 64.09
C THR A 589 -5.89 3.07 62.61
N ASP A 590 -5.08 3.72 61.78
CA ASP A 590 -4.81 3.32 60.40
C ASP A 590 -4.21 1.91 60.33
N PRO A 591 -4.79 0.99 59.53
CA PRO A 591 -4.07 -0.16 59.02
C PRO A 591 -3.22 0.28 57.82
N LYS A 592 -1.90 0.09 57.91
CA LYS A 592 -1.02 0.19 56.74
C LYS A 592 -1.33 -0.92 55.73
N GLN A 593 -0.81 -0.77 54.51
CA GLN A 593 -0.73 -1.78 53.43
C GLN A 593 -2.04 -2.06 52.67
N LEU A 594 -2.19 -1.38 51.53
CA LEU A 594 -2.77 -2.00 50.31
C LEU A 594 -2.34 -1.33 48.98
N GLU A 595 -1.64 -0.19 49.02
CA GLU A 595 -0.91 0.34 47.85
C GLU A 595 0.42 -0.42 47.62
N SER A 596 0.32 -1.68 47.20
CA SER A 596 1.50 -2.49 46.80
C SER A 596 1.25 -3.56 45.73
N MET A 597 0.02 -3.72 45.22
CA MET A 597 -0.35 -4.78 44.28
C MET A 597 -0.86 -4.27 42.91
N VAL A 598 -0.38 -3.11 42.46
CA VAL A 598 -0.66 -2.57 41.10
C VAL A 598 0.62 -2.31 40.28
N PHE A 599 1.80 -2.21 40.92
CA PHE A 599 3.06 -1.88 40.25
C PHE A 599 3.98 -3.08 39.92
N ASN A 600 3.63 -4.30 40.34
CA ASN A 600 4.48 -5.50 40.14
C ASN A 600 4.16 -6.32 38.87
N LEU A 601 3.46 -5.74 37.88
CA LEU A 601 3.14 -6.42 36.60
C LEU A 601 3.96 -5.93 35.39
N PHE A 602 4.93 -5.04 35.61
CA PHE A 602 5.88 -4.56 34.59
C PHE A 602 7.33 -4.62 35.11
N SER A 603 7.78 -5.83 35.42
CA SER A 603 9.19 -6.12 35.75
C SER A 603 9.54 -7.55 35.36
N ASP A 604 9.54 -7.81 34.05
CA ASP A 604 10.40 -8.84 33.46
C ASP A 604 11.60 -8.16 32.77
N SER A 605 12.62 -8.96 32.50
CA SER A 605 14.02 -8.60 32.40
C SER A 605 14.44 -8.03 31.04
N SER A 606 14.84 -6.75 31.05
CA SER A 606 15.87 -6.24 30.13
C SER A 606 16.58 -5.06 30.79
N VAL A 607 17.78 -5.32 31.34
CA VAL A 607 18.60 -4.31 32.03
C VAL A 607 19.65 -3.79 31.05
N ASP A 608 19.36 -2.66 30.41
CA ASP A 608 20.34 -1.96 29.56
C ASP A 608 20.39 -0.44 29.86
N GLY A 609 21.05 -0.13 30.98
CA GLY A 609 21.87 1.08 31.17
C GLY A 609 21.23 2.48 31.27
N ASP A 610 20.01 2.71 30.78
CA ASP A 610 19.57 4.07 30.41
C ASP A 610 18.60 4.75 31.40
N THR A 611 18.94 4.78 32.69
CA THR A 611 18.14 5.46 33.72
C THR A 611 18.35 6.98 33.75
N ILE A 612 17.22 7.70 33.68
CA ILE A 612 17.13 9.16 33.81
C ILE A 612 17.32 9.56 35.29
N ASP A 613 17.97 10.69 35.57
CA ASP A 613 18.13 11.17 36.94
C ASP A 613 16.80 11.71 37.52
N GLU A 614 16.07 10.79 38.16
CA GLU A 614 14.81 11.01 38.88
C GLU A 614 14.87 12.25 39.80
N SER A 615 16.02 12.55 40.41
CA SER A 615 16.17 13.68 41.33
C SER A 615 16.27 15.06 40.64
N ASP A 616 16.74 15.16 39.39
CA ASP A 616 16.67 16.43 38.60
C ASP A 616 15.30 16.56 37.91
N VAL A 617 14.62 15.44 37.62
CA VAL A 617 13.23 15.44 37.11
C VAL A 617 12.25 15.92 38.20
N GLU A 618 12.30 15.32 39.38
CA GLU A 618 11.41 15.65 40.50
C GLU A 618 11.67 17.08 41.01
N ARG A 619 12.94 17.50 41.08
CA ARG A 619 13.32 18.91 41.36
C ARG A 619 12.73 19.88 40.34
N ARG A 620 12.70 19.52 39.05
CA ARG A 620 12.12 20.37 37.99
C ARG A 620 10.60 20.40 38.02
N PHE A 621 9.94 19.29 38.31
CA PHE A 621 8.49 19.27 38.57
C PHE A 621 8.15 20.12 39.78
N ALA A 622 8.93 20.03 40.87
CA ALA A 622 8.77 20.84 42.08
C ALA A 622 9.11 22.33 41.89
N ALA A 623 9.74 22.74 40.78
CA ALA A 623 9.96 24.13 40.40
C ALA A 623 8.80 24.63 39.49
N LEU A 624 8.37 23.82 38.53
CA LEU A 624 7.20 24.09 37.69
C LEU A 624 5.91 24.24 38.51
N SER A 625 5.69 23.40 39.52
CA SER A 625 4.54 23.51 40.44
C SER A 625 4.60 24.74 41.38
N ARG A 626 5.76 25.40 41.47
CA ARG A 626 5.95 26.72 42.11
C ARG A 626 5.89 27.90 41.13
N GLY A 627 5.66 27.64 39.83
CA GLY A 627 5.60 28.68 38.79
C GLY A 627 6.98 29.20 38.34
N GLU A 628 8.08 28.55 38.74
CA GLU A 628 9.43 28.97 38.36
C GLU A 628 9.72 28.64 36.88
N ARG A 629 10.33 29.60 36.15
CA ARG A 629 10.68 29.40 34.72
C ARG A 629 11.90 28.51 34.56
N VAL A 630 11.68 27.20 34.49
CA VAL A 630 12.73 26.20 34.22
C VAL A 630 13.18 26.26 32.76
N ALA A 631 14.49 26.49 32.53
CA ALA A 631 15.05 26.50 31.19
C ALA A 631 15.03 25.09 30.52
N PRO A 632 14.71 25.00 29.21
CA PRO A 632 14.65 23.73 28.50
C PRO A 632 16.04 23.08 28.40
N LYS A 633 16.14 21.82 28.82
CA LYS A 633 17.29 20.92 28.58
C LYS A 633 16.87 19.83 27.59
N PRO A 634 17.72 19.42 26.64
CA PRO A 634 17.47 18.23 25.83
C PRO A 634 17.53 16.96 26.70
N LEU A 635 16.75 15.93 26.35
CA LEU A 635 16.63 14.67 27.13
C LEU A 635 17.98 14.00 27.43
N ALA A 636 18.95 14.09 26.51
CA ALA A 636 20.31 13.55 26.70
C ALA A 636 21.06 14.17 27.90
N ALA A 637 20.66 15.34 28.41
CA ALA A 637 21.28 16.01 29.54
C ALA A 637 20.83 15.49 30.92
N PHE A 638 19.92 14.50 30.96
CA PHE A 638 19.46 13.84 32.20
C PHE A 638 20.04 12.43 32.39
N LYS A 639 20.90 11.95 31.49
CA LYS A 639 21.58 10.65 31.62
C LYS A 639 22.72 10.73 32.65
N ARG A 640 22.67 9.88 33.68
CA ARG A 640 23.80 9.72 34.61
C ARG A 640 24.99 9.08 33.90
N ARG A 641 26.14 9.77 33.86
CA ARG A 641 27.41 9.14 33.48
C ARG A 641 27.93 8.30 34.65
N SER A 642 27.60 7.01 34.66
CA SER A 642 28.32 6.08 35.52
C SER A 642 29.80 6.07 35.13
N CYS A 643 30.69 6.39 36.07
CA CYS A 643 32.13 6.47 35.83
C CYS A 643 32.89 5.96 37.06
N LEU A 644 33.00 4.63 37.15
CA LEU A 644 33.93 3.94 38.03
C LEU A 644 34.71 2.89 37.24
N MET A 645 35.97 2.70 37.63
CA MET A 645 37.03 1.96 36.93
C MET A 645 37.07 0.49 37.43
N PRO A 646 37.75 -0.46 36.73
CA PRO A 646 39.22 -0.53 36.72
C PRO A 646 39.86 -0.88 35.36
N ALA A 647 41.19 -0.78 35.30
CA ALA A 647 42.01 -1.11 34.13
C ALA A 647 42.59 -2.53 34.19
N ASN A 648 42.90 -3.12 33.01
CA ASN A 648 44.21 -3.73 32.71
C ASN A 648 44.24 -4.45 31.33
N ALA A 649 44.88 -3.85 30.33
CA ALA A 649 45.59 -4.53 29.23
C ALA A 649 46.22 -3.48 28.27
N PRO A 650 47.55 -3.40 28.12
CA PRO A 650 48.19 -2.55 27.12
C PRO A 650 48.61 -3.35 25.88
N LEU A 651 48.36 -2.80 24.69
CA LEU A 651 49.15 -3.03 23.47
C LEU A 651 48.96 -1.83 22.52
N SER A 652 49.90 -1.61 21.61
CA SER A 652 50.19 -0.27 21.06
C SER A 652 50.53 -0.31 19.56
N LEU A 653 50.60 0.89 18.97
CA LEU A 653 51.00 1.20 17.59
C LEU A 653 49.93 0.83 16.52
N SER A 654 49.67 1.66 15.49
CA SER A 654 50.26 2.96 15.14
C SER A 654 49.29 3.91 14.42
N GLN A 655 49.67 5.19 14.41
CA GLN A 655 49.44 6.26 13.41
C GLN A 655 48.87 5.79 12.05
N VAL A 656 48.00 6.54 11.37
CA VAL A 656 48.16 7.97 11.00
C VAL A 656 46.89 8.81 11.23
N ARG A 657 47.09 10.10 11.49
CA ARG A 657 46.07 11.17 11.56
C ARG A 657 46.45 12.27 10.55
N ASN A 658 45.48 13.08 10.13
CA ASN A 658 45.64 14.26 9.25
C ASN A 658 45.98 13.88 7.79
N GLU A 659 45.65 14.67 6.75
CA GLU A 659 44.76 15.84 6.58
C GLU A 659 44.50 16.03 5.07
N LEU A 660 43.36 16.61 4.67
CA LEU A 660 43.33 17.76 3.74
C LEU A 660 41.90 18.32 3.58
N LYS A 661 41.79 19.65 3.47
CA LYS A 661 40.63 20.36 2.92
C LYS A 661 41.08 21.16 1.69
N THR A 662 40.08 21.60 0.92
CA THR A 662 40.11 22.69 -0.09
C THR A 662 40.54 22.36 -1.53
N LYS A 663 39.94 23.15 -2.45
CA LYS A 663 40.15 23.25 -3.91
C LYS A 663 39.63 22.05 -4.74
N GLY A 664 39.10 22.25 -5.96
CA GLY A 664 38.68 23.53 -6.56
C GLY A 664 38.75 23.61 -8.10
N ARG A 665 37.66 23.23 -8.79
CA ARG A 665 37.16 23.82 -10.06
C ARG A 665 38.11 23.87 -11.29
N THR A 666 38.01 22.87 -12.17
CA THR A 666 38.18 23.00 -13.63
C THR A 666 37.16 22.08 -14.33
N PHE A 667 36.16 22.59 -15.06
CA PHE A 667 36.22 22.99 -16.48
C PHE A 667 36.65 21.88 -17.45
N PHE A 668 35.66 21.26 -18.12
CA PHE A 668 35.83 20.71 -19.47
C PHE A 668 34.69 21.22 -20.36
N LYS A 669 35.04 21.92 -21.46
CA LYS A 669 34.09 22.31 -22.51
C LYS A 669 34.05 21.19 -23.55
N HIS A 670 32.90 20.55 -23.77
CA HIS A 670 32.70 19.78 -24.99
C HIS A 670 32.34 20.74 -26.14
N LYS A 671 33.05 20.61 -27.27
CA LYS A 671 32.78 21.38 -28.49
C LYS A 671 31.57 20.78 -29.22
N ARG A 672 30.68 21.63 -29.73
CA ARG A 672 29.81 21.24 -30.85
C ARG A 672 30.66 21.20 -32.12
N VAL A 673 30.33 20.27 -33.03
CA VAL A 673 30.88 20.23 -34.39
C VAL A 673 29.69 20.41 -35.34
N ASP A 674 29.55 21.61 -35.90
CA ASP A 674 28.57 21.87 -36.95
C ASP A 674 29.12 21.39 -38.30
N VAL A 675 28.61 20.28 -38.83
CA VAL A 675 28.89 19.87 -40.22
C VAL A 675 27.78 20.39 -41.13
N LYS A 676 28.02 21.55 -41.75
CA LYS A 676 27.24 21.99 -42.92
C LYS A 676 27.85 21.37 -44.17
N MET A 677 27.16 20.40 -44.76
CA MET A 677 27.37 20.01 -46.16
C MET A 677 26.17 20.48 -46.99
N LYS A 678 26.45 21.24 -48.05
CA LYS A 678 25.49 21.58 -49.11
C LYS A 678 25.95 20.93 -50.41
N LYS A 679 25.19 19.98 -50.92
CA LYS A 679 24.76 19.96 -52.31
C LYS A 679 23.49 19.13 -52.44
#